data_AF-A0A6A7Z3L0-F1
#
_entry.id   AF-A0A6A7Z3L0-F1
#
_cell.length_a   1.000
_cell.length_b   1.000
_cell.length_c   1.000
_cell.angle_alpha   90.00
_cell.angle_beta   90.00
_cell.angle_gamma   90.00
#
_symmetry.space_group_name_H-M   'P 1'
#
loop_
_entity.id
_entity.type
_entity.pdbx_description
1 polymer ?
#
loop_
_entity_poly.entity_id
_entity_poly.type
_entity_poly.pdbx_seq_one_letter_code
_entity_poly.pdbx_strand_id
1 'polypeptide(L)'
;MSRLTSAQVDAVIESFVARVTDDRESLLRVCLSRGEDLAVAPNYVIEQTNLSPMAISKRTSYFEPIFDAMRSEGIIVPGHSSNACDWRRRLLAWYEGMPMEEKLAIPVFGNSIKDRGFLSEIPELSGFNGARTRYELVRMTFEEIVDDLRKLGVLDSSYQTVEQRVASKTESKPTKSLRDVFSALRSVHIHRLSDLASPEAEHPFQHLLHLFSASSMKSSSTSGQNNFIEAFKYFRAYLMEANYTGQEDIRELVTPYSLPKLRGYLQDKILERSLSTSHSSTLMSSARKMMARAIQIEGLGLTSFVGAAGFDTERETDQYKPYPQAVRNRISKVIEQEIEETNRLAQPYVPSQVGENPLNPDGKVRRGFNTLDNARWIFENKLDCKPLSFESVDKNDPYQRAFMSIISTSSISIFEVYKSWGVQYQIDGRVIAPYIARLAQVTGMNADSLLGLELDDFIERHDLTDRPCLLYWKERSEGAKMLHLDIFHAEISWLTTSQGRVVKKIFDDVKHLTREIRLNAPVEAQNKLFIYRSSSPRKYGVVDSFENSGGNQLNKTLDKFSQDHGLLDEDGNPLKLSPSRFRPSFVSELIERGVSPREIQVLLGHKSLSTTMAYLDQMDFNPMARRMLNKVLHEMQQDTLEEAPKLIPTTTIESAPEAMPLRSGLATCMNVFDPPAFIKALASYDPSKPCTLFNKCLSCSNSIITVSHLPELFAMRRDYQRMIEVNRVLDTPYGAVILDNLDVLNNLLDPETSDFSVEELTKAERLSENLQVSILTEGVTL
;
A
#
# COMPACT_ATOMS: atom_id res chain seq x y z
N MET A 1 -47.12 -37.41 -42.92
CA MET A 1 -45.94 -38.32 -42.86
C MET A 1 -46.40 -39.71 -43.22
N SER A 2 -45.77 -40.34 -44.21
CA SER A 2 -46.05 -41.73 -44.60
C SER A 2 -45.79 -42.68 -43.43
N ARG A 3 -46.70 -43.62 -43.16
CA ARG A 3 -46.47 -44.67 -42.15
C ARG A 3 -45.39 -45.61 -42.69
N LEU A 4 -44.19 -45.54 -42.13
CA LEU A 4 -43.10 -46.48 -42.43
C LEU A 4 -43.58 -47.91 -42.20
N THR A 5 -43.24 -48.82 -43.11
CA THR A 5 -43.46 -50.26 -42.91
C THR A 5 -42.51 -50.80 -41.84
N SER A 6 -42.81 -51.97 -41.26
CA SER A 6 -41.96 -52.58 -40.23
C SER A 6 -40.50 -52.71 -40.69
N ALA A 7 -40.28 -53.17 -41.92
CA ALA A 7 -38.94 -53.32 -42.50
C ALA A 7 -38.22 -51.98 -42.72
N GLN A 8 -38.95 -50.90 -43.04
CA GLN A 8 -38.36 -49.57 -43.15
C GLN A 8 -37.94 -49.00 -41.79
N VAL A 9 -38.69 -49.31 -40.73
CA VAL A 9 -38.31 -48.95 -39.36
C VAL A 9 -37.06 -49.72 -38.91
N ASP A 10 -36.99 -51.02 -39.23
CA ASP A 10 -35.82 -51.86 -38.93
C ASP A 10 -34.56 -51.30 -39.60
N ALA A 11 -34.63 -51.01 -40.91
CA ALA A 11 -33.51 -50.44 -41.68
C ALA A 11 -33.03 -49.07 -41.15
N VAL A 12 -33.94 -48.22 -40.66
CA VAL A 12 -33.59 -46.92 -40.05
C VAL A 12 -32.82 -47.12 -38.74
N ILE A 13 -33.22 -48.10 -37.93
CA ILE A 13 -32.53 -48.39 -36.67
C ILE A 13 -31.17 -49.04 -36.95
N GLU A 14 -31.08 -49.98 -37.89
CA GLU A 14 -29.80 -50.60 -38.29
C GLU A 14 -28.82 -49.56 -38.86
N SER A 15 -29.30 -48.65 -39.70
CA SER A 15 -28.48 -47.54 -40.22
C SER A 15 -28.03 -46.59 -39.11
N PHE A 16 -28.90 -46.29 -38.14
CA PHE A 16 -28.54 -45.51 -36.96
C PHE A 16 -27.46 -46.20 -36.13
N VAL A 17 -27.63 -47.49 -35.82
CA VAL A 17 -26.68 -48.30 -35.05
C VAL A 17 -25.32 -48.31 -35.75
N ALA A 18 -25.28 -48.65 -37.05
CA ALA A 18 -24.05 -48.68 -37.83
C ALA A 18 -23.32 -47.33 -37.82
N ARG A 19 -24.06 -46.21 -37.93
CA ARG A 19 -23.50 -44.86 -37.90
C ARG A 19 -22.89 -44.51 -36.54
N VAL A 20 -23.52 -44.89 -35.44
CA VAL A 20 -23.03 -44.50 -34.10
C VAL A 20 -21.94 -45.45 -33.57
N THR A 21 -21.83 -46.66 -34.12
CA THR A 21 -20.77 -47.62 -33.79
C THR A 21 -19.54 -47.52 -34.68
N ASP A 22 -19.50 -46.57 -35.62
CA ASP A 22 -18.40 -46.42 -36.60
C ASP A 22 -17.09 -46.02 -35.92
N ASP A 23 -17.16 -45.13 -34.94
CA ASP A 23 -16.00 -44.58 -34.24
C ASP A 23 -16.31 -44.24 -32.78
N ARG A 24 -15.25 -44.06 -32.00
CA ARG A 24 -15.33 -43.77 -30.55
C ARG A 24 -15.99 -42.42 -30.25
N GLU A 25 -15.74 -41.40 -31.07
CA GLU A 25 -16.32 -40.06 -30.88
C GLU A 25 -17.85 -40.13 -31.06
N SER A 26 -18.31 -40.87 -32.07
CA SER A 26 -19.73 -41.14 -32.31
C SER A 26 -20.37 -41.92 -31.17
N LEU A 27 -19.69 -42.93 -30.61
CA LEU A 27 -20.15 -43.67 -29.42
C LEU A 27 -20.29 -42.76 -28.20
N LEU A 28 -19.34 -41.86 -27.97
CA LEU A 28 -19.37 -40.91 -26.85
C LEU A 28 -20.54 -39.93 -26.93
N ARG A 29 -21.15 -39.72 -28.10
CA ARG A 29 -22.34 -38.86 -28.27
C ARG A 29 -23.66 -39.57 -27.97
N VAL A 30 -23.69 -40.91 -27.91
CA VAL A 30 -24.91 -41.67 -27.66
C VAL A 30 -25.35 -41.58 -26.19
N CYS A 31 -26.43 -40.84 -25.93
CA CYS A 31 -26.95 -40.65 -24.57
C CYS A 31 -27.55 -41.94 -23.99
N LEU A 32 -27.19 -42.28 -22.75
CA LEU A 32 -27.78 -43.42 -22.02
C LEU A 32 -28.94 -42.97 -21.13
N SER A 33 -29.82 -43.93 -20.81
CA SER A 33 -30.98 -43.69 -19.95
C SER A 33 -30.57 -43.52 -18.49
N ARG A 34 -31.40 -42.80 -17.72
CA ARG A 34 -31.21 -42.60 -16.28
C ARG A 34 -31.78 -43.73 -15.41
N GLY A 35 -32.24 -44.82 -16.03
CA GLY A 35 -32.81 -45.99 -15.34
C GLY A 35 -31.75 -46.88 -14.67
N GLU A 36 -32.20 -47.91 -13.96
CA GLU A 36 -31.33 -48.95 -13.42
C GLU A 36 -30.78 -49.84 -14.54
N ASP A 37 -31.63 -50.18 -15.51
CA ASP A 37 -31.27 -50.97 -16.68
C ASP A 37 -30.53 -50.16 -17.74
N LEU A 38 -29.56 -50.81 -18.38
CA LEU A 38 -28.80 -50.24 -19.48
C LEU A 38 -29.72 -50.08 -20.71
N ALA A 39 -29.96 -48.84 -21.11
CA ALA A 39 -30.76 -48.50 -22.28
C ALA A 39 -30.26 -47.21 -22.91
N VAL A 40 -30.41 -47.07 -24.24
CA VAL A 40 -30.19 -45.78 -24.92
C VAL A 40 -31.33 -44.83 -24.54
N ALA A 41 -31.03 -43.55 -24.33
CA ALA A 41 -32.03 -42.55 -23.96
C ALA A 41 -33.13 -42.46 -25.05
N PRO A 42 -34.41 -42.70 -24.73
CA PRO A 42 -35.47 -42.75 -25.73
C PRO A 42 -35.61 -41.45 -26.53
N ASN A 43 -35.47 -40.30 -25.87
CA ASN A 43 -35.54 -38.98 -26.52
C ASN A 43 -34.41 -38.80 -27.56
N TYR A 44 -33.21 -39.26 -27.24
CA TYR A 44 -32.06 -39.19 -28.15
C TYR A 44 -32.31 -40.04 -29.41
N VAL A 45 -32.82 -41.26 -29.24
CA VAL A 45 -33.16 -42.13 -30.39
C VAL A 45 -34.26 -41.52 -31.24
N ILE A 46 -35.29 -40.93 -30.64
CA ILE A 46 -36.38 -40.24 -31.35
C ILE A 46 -35.83 -39.07 -32.18
N GLU A 47 -34.98 -38.23 -31.59
CA GLU A 47 -34.35 -37.10 -32.30
C GLU A 47 -33.48 -37.55 -33.47
N GLN A 48 -32.73 -38.65 -33.30
CA GLN A 48 -31.80 -39.15 -34.33
C GLN A 48 -32.46 -39.95 -35.44
N THR A 49 -33.63 -40.55 -35.20
CA THR A 49 -34.29 -41.47 -36.15
C THR A 49 -35.66 -40.99 -36.63
N ASN A 50 -36.26 -39.98 -35.99
CA ASN A 50 -37.64 -39.53 -36.20
C ASN A 50 -38.69 -40.64 -36.06
N LEU A 51 -38.38 -41.72 -35.33
CA LEU A 51 -39.29 -42.84 -35.07
C LEU A 51 -40.18 -42.60 -33.84
N SER A 52 -41.35 -43.24 -33.82
CA SER A 52 -42.25 -43.14 -32.67
C SER A 52 -41.74 -43.95 -31.46
N PRO A 53 -42.03 -43.55 -30.21
CA PRO A 53 -41.60 -44.27 -29.02
C PRO A 53 -42.02 -45.75 -29.00
N MET A 54 -43.22 -46.04 -29.51
CA MET A 54 -43.78 -47.40 -29.61
C MET A 54 -43.04 -48.27 -30.62
N ALA A 55 -42.47 -47.67 -31.67
CA ALA A 55 -41.69 -48.39 -32.68
C ALA A 55 -40.31 -48.80 -32.13
N ILE A 56 -39.70 -47.92 -31.31
CA ILE A 56 -38.41 -48.10 -30.66
C ILE A 56 -38.51 -49.15 -29.54
N SER A 57 -39.52 -49.08 -28.68
CA SER A 57 -39.67 -49.99 -27.53
C SER A 57 -39.87 -51.46 -27.91
N LYS A 58 -40.35 -51.75 -29.13
CA LYS A 58 -40.51 -53.12 -29.65
C LYS A 58 -39.21 -53.71 -30.20
N ARG A 59 -38.14 -52.92 -30.29
CA ARG A 59 -36.89 -53.25 -31.00
C ARG A 59 -35.65 -53.02 -30.15
N THR A 60 -35.79 -53.08 -28.83
CA THR A 60 -34.69 -52.83 -27.88
C THR A 60 -33.44 -53.68 -28.17
N SER A 61 -33.62 -54.90 -28.69
CA SER A 61 -32.52 -55.80 -29.08
C SER A 61 -31.61 -55.26 -30.19
N TYR A 62 -32.11 -54.35 -31.04
CA TYR A 62 -31.31 -53.76 -32.12
C TYR A 62 -30.23 -52.81 -31.60
N PHE A 63 -30.33 -52.35 -30.35
CA PHE A 63 -29.35 -51.45 -29.75
C PHE A 63 -28.22 -52.19 -29.01
N GLU A 64 -28.28 -53.52 -28.86
CA GLU A 64 -27.22 -54.29 -28.19
C GLU A 64 -25.82 -54.10 -28.82
N PRO A 65 -25.66 -54.01 -30.16
CA PRO A 65 -24.37 -53.74 -30.77
C PRO A 65 -23.73 -52.42 -30.30
N ILE A 66 -24.54 -51.40 -29.96
CA ILE A 66 -24.04 -50.14 -29.39
C ILE A 66 -23.44 -50.39 -28.01
N PHE A 67 -24.11 -51.19 -27.17
CA PHE A 67 -23.60 -51.50 -25.84
C PHE A 67 -22.34 -52.35 -25.90
N ASP A 68 -22.26 -53.31 -26.82
CA ASP A 68 -21.05 -54.10 -27.03
C ASP A 68 -19.87 -53.22 -27.48
N ALA A 69 -20.09 -52.31 -28.43
CA ALA A 69 -19.07 -51.36 -28.85
C ALA A 69 -18.66 -50.39 -27.72
N MET A 70 -19.61 -49.91 -26.92
CA MET A 70 -19.31 -49.08 -25.76
C MET A 70 -18.56 -49.85 -24.65
N ARG A 71 -18.81 -51.15 -24.48
CA ARG A 71 -18.07 -52.02 -23.54
C ARG A 71 -16.64 -52.26 -24.03
N SER A 72 -16.45 -52.53 -25.32
CA SER A 72 -15.09 -52.73 -25.89
C SER A 72 -14.24 -51.47 -25.78
N GLU A 73 -14.86 -50.30 -25.92
CA GLU A 73 -14.21 -48.99 -25.78
C GLU A 73 -14.10 -48.52 -24.30
N GLY A 74 -14.57 -49.30 -23.33
CA GLY A 74 -14.50 -48.92 -21.90
C GLY A 74 -15.33 -47.69 -21.52
N ILE A 75 -16.32 -47.32 -22.35
CA ILE A 75 -17.30 -46.26 -22.07
C ILE A 75 -18.34 -46.79 -21.08
N ILE A 76 -18.82 -48.02 -21.29
CA ILE A 76 -19.67 -48.75 -20.36
C ILE A 76 -18.81 -49.74 -19.57
N VAL A 77 -18.85 -49.63 -18.24
CA VAL A 77 -18.15 -50.55 -17.34
C VAL A 77 -19.16 -51.48 -16.68
N PRO A 78 -19.06 -52.81 -16.89
CA PRO A 78 -19.97 -53.78 -16.28
C PRO A 78 -19.98 -53.66 -14.74
N GLY A 79 -21.17 -53.81 -14.12
CA GLY A 79 -21.34 -53.69 -12.67
C GLY A 79 -21.71 -52.29 -12.16
N HIS A 80 -21.78 -51.29 -13.05
CA HIS A 80 -22.26 -49.95 -12.71
C HIS A 80 -23.60 -49.63 -13.37
N SER A 81 -24.42 -48.79 -12.70
CA SER A 81 -25.74 -48.37 -13.22
C SER A 81 -25.63 -47.60 -14.54
N SER A 82 -26.68 -47.65 -15.38
CA SER A 82 -26.75 -46.88 -16.64
C SER A 82 -26.44 -45.39 -16.44
N ASN A 83 -26.92 -44.79 -15.35
CA ASN A 83 -26.66 -43.38 -15.04
C ASN A 83 -25.18 -43.09 -14.71
N ALA A 84 -24.47 -44.02 -14.05
CA ALA A 84 -23.04 -43.88 -13.78
C ALA A 84 -22.21 -43.96 -15.07
N CYS A 85 -22.59 -44.87 -15.98
CA CYS A 85 -21.98 -44.99 -17.30
C CYS A 85 -22.28 -43.76 -18.18
N ASP A 86 -23.49 -43.17 -18.11
CA ASP A 86 -23.79 -41.92 -18.82
C ASP A 86 -22.90 -40.76 -18.33
N TRP A 87 -22.65 -40.67 -17.02
CA TRP A 87 -21.74 -39.66 -16.47
C TRP A 87 -20.30 -39.87 -16.89
N ARG A 88 -19.81 -41.12 -16.91
CA ARG A 88 -18.49 -41.46 -17.47
C ARG A 88 -18.41 -41.01 -18.92
N ARG A 89 -19.39 -41.38 -19.75
CA ARG A 89 -19.49 -40.96 -21.16
C ARG A 89 -19.42 -39.44 -21.31
N ARG A 90 -20.17 -38.66 -20.52
CA ARG A 90 -20.14 -37.18 -20.58
C ARG A 90 -18.75 -36.61 -20.29
N LEU A 91 -18.06 -37.14 -19.28
CA LEU A 91 -16.72 -36.70 -18.91
C LEU A 91 -15.70 -37.03 -20.00
N LEU A 92 -15.76 -38.25 -20.55
CA LEU A 92 -14.89 -38.67 -21.65
C LEU A 92 -15.18 -37.87 -22.92
N ALA A 93 -16.46 -37.67 -23.27
CA ALA A 93 -16.87 -36.86 -24.42
C ALA A 93 -16.32 -35.42 -24.32
N TRP A 94 -16.39 -34.82 -23.13
CA TRP A 94 -15.84 -33.49 -22.88
C TRP A 94 -14.30 -33.46 -22.99
N TYR A 95 -13.61 -34.38 -22.31
CA TYR A 95 -12.15 -34.35 -22.25
C TYR A 95 -11.48 -34.83 -23.55
N GLU A 96 -12.02 -35.88 -24.17
CA GLU A 96 -11.49 -36.42 -25.43
C GLU A 96 -11.84 -35.55 -26.63
N GLY A 97 -12.98 -34.86 -26.61
CA GLY A 97 -13.40 -33.93 -27.67
C GLY A 97 -12.63 -32.61 -27.71
N MET A 98 -11.77 -32.34 -26.73
CA MET A 98 -11.00 -31.10 -26.63
C MET A 98 -9.66 -31.21 -27.41
N PRO A 99 -9.27 -30.20 -28.21
CA PRO A 99 -7.97 -30.19 -28.87
C PRO A 99 -6.82 -30.04 -27.86
N MET A 100 -5.62 -30.49 -28.23
CA MET A 100 -4.46 -30.50 -27.31
C MET A 100 -4.13 -29.12 -26.72
N GLU A 101 -4.25 -28.05 -27.51
CA GLU A 101 -4.00 -26.68 -27.07
C GLU A 101 -4.95 -26.26 -25.92
N GLU A 102 -6.22 -26.63 -26.02
CA GLU A 102 -7.21 -26.35 -24.97
C GLU A 102 -6.97 -27.20 -23.73
N LYS A 103 -6.52 -28.47 -23.87
CA LYS A 103 -6.16 -29.33 -22.73
C LYS A 103 -5.02 -28.74 -21.90
N LEU A 104 -4.01 -28.16 -22.57
CA LEU A 104 -2.88 -27.49 -21.91
C LEU A 104 -3.30 -26.19 -21.20
N ALA A 105 -4.39 -25.57 -21.65
CA ALA A 105 -4.91 -24.32 -21.10
C ALA A 105 -5.98 -24.53 -20.00
N ILE A 106 -6.25 -25.77 -19.58
CA ILE A 106 -7.26 -26.06 -18.55
C ILE A 106 -6.89 -25.33 -17.25
N PRO A 107 -7.78 -24.48 -16.69
CA PRO A 107 -7.53 -23.80 -15.43
C PRO A 107 -7.39 -24.80 -14.27
N VAL A 108 -6.33 -24.67 -13.48
CA VAL A 108 -6.04 -25.54 -12.34
C VAL A 108 -6.15 -24.81 -11.01
N PHE A 109 -6.62 -25.51 -9.98
CA PHE A 109 -6.63 -25.02 -8.59
C PHE A 109 -6.31 -26.16 -7.64
N GLY A 110 -5.29 -25.99 -6.79
CA GLY A 110 -4.90 -27.01 -5.81
C GLY A 110 -4.42 -28.33 -6.43
N ASN A 111 -3.76 -28.28 -7.59
CA ASN A 111 -3.32 -29.43 -8.39
C ASN A 111 -4.44 -30.38 -8.84
N SER A 112 -5.60 -29.81 -9.12
CA SER A 112 -6.71 -30.46 -9.81
C SER A 112 -7.38 -29.44 -10.73
N ILE A 113 -8.31 -29.91 -11.58
CA ILE A 113 -9.09 -29.07 -12.49
C ILE A 113 -9.94 -28.11 -11.66
N LYS A 114 -9.94 -26.82 -12.02
CA LYS A 114 -10.74 -25.79 -11.33
C LYS A 114 -12.23 -26.08 -11.53
N ASP A 115 -12.95 -26.27 -10.43
CA ASP A 115 -14.39 -26.56 -10.45
C ASP A 115 -15.25 -25.28 -10.59
N ARG A 116 -15.15 -24.37 -9.60
CA ARG A 116 -15.90 -23.11 -9.59
C ARG A 116 -15.40 -22.15 -10.69
N GLY A 117 -16.32 -21.69 -11.53
CA GLY A 117 -16.00 -20.74 -12.61
C GLY A 117 -15.19 -21.34 -13.75
N PHE A 118 -15.28 -22.67 -13.93
CA PHE A 118 -14.82 -23.37 -15.14
C PHE A 118 -15.65 -24.63 -15.35
N LEU A 119 -15.35 -25.75 -14.65
CA LEU A 119 -16.07 -27.02 -14.84
C LEU A 119 -17.58 -26.89 -14.56
N SER A 120 -17.94 -26.08 -13.58
CA SER A 120 -19.34 -25.76 -13.23
C SER A 120 -20.10 -24.92 -14.26
N GLU A 121 -19.41 -24.26 -15.19
CA GLU A 121 -20.01 -23.45 -16.26
C GLU A 121 -20.27 -24.27 -17.53
N ILE A 122 -19.76 -25.51 -17.59
CA ILE A 122 -19.92 -26.40 -18.75
C ILE A 122 -21.31 -27.03 -18.71
N PRO A 123 -22.21 -26.71 -19.68
CA PRO A 123 -23.60 -27.17 -19.65
C PRO A 123 -23.75 -28.70 -19.59
N GLU A 124 -22.88 -29.43 -20.29
CA GLU A 124 -22.88 -30.90 -20.39
C GLU A 124 -22.53 -31.57 -19.05
N LEU A 125 -21.77 -30.86 -18.19
CA LEU A 125 -21.30 -31.33 -16.88
C LEU A 125 -22.10 -30.74 -15.70
N SER A 126 -23.22 -30.06 -15.96
CA SER A 126 -24.13 -29.54 -14.93
C SER A 126 -24.57 -30.63 -13.95
N GLY A 127 -24.20 -30.48 -12.67
CA GLY A 127 -24.46 -31.46 -11.61
C GLY A 127 -23.35 -32.49 -11.37
N PHE A 128 -22.20 -32.35 -12.02
CA PHE A 128 -21.03 -33.23 -11.88
C PHE A 128 -20.63 -33.46 -10.42
N ASN A 129 -20.59 -32.41 -9.59
CA ASN A 129 -20.24 -32.56 -8.17
C ASN A 129 -21.13 -33.57 -7.43
N GLY A 130 -22.45 -33.53 -7.67
CA GLY A 130 -23.37 -34.51 -7.09
C GLY A 130 -23.16 -35.92 -7.64
N ALA A 131 -22.81 -36.05 -8.91
CA ALA A 131 -22.52 -37.33 -9.55
C ALA A 131 -21.21 -37.94 -9.04
N ARG A 132 -20.15 -37.14 -8.89
CA ARG A 132 -18.84 -37.56 -8.36
C ARG A 132 -18.93 -38.09 -6.94
N THR A 133 -19.78 -37.51 -6.09
CA THR A 133 -20.00 -37.99 -4.72
C THR A 133 -20.81 -39.29 -4.68
N ARG A 134 -21.76 -39.47 -5.62
CA ARG A 134 -22.72 -40.58 -5.60
C ARG A 134 -22.22 -41.84 -6.32
N TYR A 135 -21.43 -41.67 -7.38
CA TYR A 135 -21.04 -42.76 -8.28
C TYR A 135 -19.53 -42.94 -8.30
N GLU A 136 -19.08 -44.11 -7.86
CA GLU A 136 -17.65 -44.47 -7.82
C GLU A 136 -17.00 -44.41 -9.21
N LEU A 137 -17.69 -44.89 -10.24
CA LEU A 137 -17.20 -44.87 -11.62
C LEU A 137 -16.88 -43.44 -12.10
N VAL A 138 -17.67 -42.46 -11.69
CA VAL A 138 -17.48 -41.04 -12.06
C VAL A 138 -16.23 -40.47 -11.38
N ARG A 139 -15.98 -40.89 -10.13
CA ARG A 139 -14.77 -40.52 -9.38
C ARG A 139 -13.52 -41.09 -10.04
N MET A 140 -13.53 -42.38 -10.39
CA MET A 140 -12.44 -43.04 -11.10
C MET A 140 -12.15 -42.39 -12.46
N THR A 141 -13.19 -42.13 -13.26
CA THR A 141 -13.06 -41.47 -14.57
C THR A 141 -12.40 -40.09 -14.44
N PHE A 142 -12.76 -39.33 -13.41
CA PHE A 142 -12.15 -38.02 -13.17
C PHE A 142 -10.68 -38.13 -12.74
N GLU A 143 -10.34 -39.16 -11.95
CA GLU A 143 -8.94 -39.45 -11.58
C GLU A 143 -8.11 -39.85 -12.81
N GLU A 144 -8.66 -40.63 -13.74
CA GLU A 144 -8.02 -40.97 -15.03
C GLU A 144 -7.64 -39.70 -15.83
N ILE A 145 -8.56 -38.73 -15.91
CA ILE A 145 -8.34 -37.44 -16.60
C ILE A 145 -7.26 -36.63 -15.88
N VAL A 146 -7.30 -36.56 -14.55
CA VAL A 146 -6.30 -35.86 -13.74
C VAL A 146 -4.90 -36.47 -13.92
N ASP A 147 -4.80 -37.79 -13.99
CA ASP A 147 -3.54 -38.48 -14.26
C ASP A 147 -3.00 -38.21 -15.66
N ASP A 148 -3.87 -38.12 -16.66
CA ASP A 148 -3.48 -37.71 -18.01
C ASP A 148 -2.95 -36.27 -18.03
N LEU A 149 -3.61 -35.34 -17.34
CA LEU A 149 -3.14 -33.95 -17.19
C LEU A 149 -1.80 -33.83 -16.43
N ARG A 150 -1.52 -34.73 -15.48
CA ARG A 150 -0.18 -34.83 -14.86
C ARG A 150 0.87 -35.27 -15.87
N LYS A 151 0.56 -36.25 -16.74
CA LYS A 151 1.48 -36.70 -17.80
C LYS A 151 1.73 -35.62 -18.85
N LEU A 152 0.72 -34.81 -19.16
CA LEU A 152 0.83 -33.66 -20.06
C LEU A 152 1.56 -32.45 -19.44
N GLY A 153 1.92 -32.51 -18.15
CA GLY A 153 2.65 -31.44 -17.46
C GLY A 153 1.80 -30.24 -17.02
N VAL A 154 0.47 -30.33 -17.15
CA VAL A 154 -0.48 -29.30 -16.69
C VAL A 154 -0.61 -29.33 -15.16
N LEU A 155 -0.49 -30.52 -14.57
CA LEU A 155 -0.50 -30.73 -13.12
C LEU A 155 0.88 -31.18 -12.63
N ASP A 156 1.29 -30.66 -11.47
CA ASP A 156 2.58 -30.96 -10.85
C ASP A 156 2.54 -32.35 -10.20
N SER A 157 3.42 -33.24 -10.66
CA SER A 157 3.58 -34.60 -10.14
C SER A 157 4.23 -34.65 -8.75
N SER A 158 4.91 -33.57 -8.33
CA SER A 158 5.54 -33.42 -7.02
C SER A 158 4.63 -32.75 -5.98
N TYR A 159 3.40 -32.41 -6.35
CA TYR A 159 2.48 -31.70 -5.47
C TYR A 159 2.02 -32.56 -4.29
N GLN A 160 2.22 -32.02 -3.08
CA GLN A 160 1.66 -32.58 -1.85
C GLN A 160 0.42 -31.79 -1.42
N THR A 161 -0.66 -32.49 -1.07
CA THR A 161 -1.84 -31.85 -0.46
C THR A 161 -1.51 -31.29 0.94
N VAL A 162 -2.33 -30.39 1.48
CA VAL A 162 -2.13 -29.86 2.84
C VAL A 162 -2.14 -30.99 3.88
N GLU A 163 -3.04 -31.95 3.73
CA GLU A 163 -3.09 -33.15 4.58
C GLU A 163 -1.83 -34.00 4.44
N GLN A 164 -1.33 -34.23 3.22
CA GLN A 164 -0.08 -34.94 3.00
C GLN A 164 1.12 -34.19 3.58
N ARG A 165 1.19 -32.85 3.46
CA ARG A 165 2.24 -32.03 4.10
C ARG A 165 2.17 -32.06 5.62
N VAL A 166 0.99 -32.27 6.19
CA VAL A 166 0.78 -32.40 7.63
C VAL A 166 1.10 -33.82 8.10
N ALA A 167 0.79 -34.86 7.31
CA ALA A 167 1.08 -36.26 7.60
C ALA A 167 2.55 -36.64 7.31
N SER A 168 3.18 -36.02 6.32
CA SER A 168 4.60 -36.17 5.98
C SER A 168 5.51 -35.34 6.91
N LYS A 169 4.94 -34.56 7.83
CA LYS A 169 5.66 -34.09 9.01
C LYS A 169 5.85 -35.28 9.94
N THR A 170 6.84 -36.11 9.62
CA THR A 170 7.61 -36.79 10.66
C THR A 170 8.00 -35.75 11.69
N GLU A 171 7.92 -36.05 12.98
CA GLU A 171 8.42 -35.19 14.06
C GLU A 171 9.90 -34.85 13.82
N SER A 172 10.17 -33.83 13.04
CA SER A 172 11.48 -33.24 12.95
C SER A 172 11.67 -32.51 14.26
N LYS A 173 12.59 -33.01 15.10
CA LYS A 173 13.20 -32.19 16.16
C LYS A 173 13.48 -30.82 15.52
N PRO A 174 13.07 -29.69 16.15
CA PRO A 174 13.15 -28.39 15.52
C PRO A 174 14.57 -28.17 15.04
N THR A 175 14.79 -28.15 13.73
CA THR A 175 16.04 -27.68 13.15
C THR A 175 16.17 -26.24 13.63
N LYS A 176 17.10 -26.01 14.57
CA LYS A 176 17.31 -24.67 15.14
C LYS A 176 17.43 -23.70 13.98
N SER A 177 16.60 -22.66 13.95
CA SER A 177 16.67 -21.70 12.85
C SER A 177 18.06 -21.06 12.86
N LEU A 178 18.55 -20.60 11.71
CA LEU A 178 19.85 -19.94 11.63
C LEU A 178 19.94 -18.74 12.59
N ARG A 179 18.80 -18.09 12.89
CA ARG A 179 18.72 -17.02 13.90
C ARG A 179 18.91 -17.55 15.33
N ASP A 180 18.41 -18.73 15.66
CA ASP A 180 18.59 -19.36 16.97
C ASP A 180 20.07 -19.76 17.17
N VAL A 181 20.68 -20.33 16.13
CA VAL A 181 22.12 -20.66 16.12
C VAL A 181 22.96 -19.38 16.26
N PHE A 182 22.64 -18.33 15.51
CA PHE A 182 23.30 -17.03 15.60
C PHE A 182 23.19 -16.42 17.01
N SER A 183 22.01 -16.50 17.63
CA SER A 183 21.77 -15.97 18.98
C SER A 183 22.52 -16.78 20.06
N ALA A 184 22.60 -18.10 19.89
CA ALA A 184 23.39 -18.96 20.76
C ALA A 184 24.89 -18.63 20.67
N LEU A 185 25.42 -18.53 19.45
CA LEU A 185 26.83 -18.16 19.21
C LEU A 185 27.16 -16.75 19.68
N ARG A 186 26.21 -15.80 19.60
CA ARG A 186 26.40 -14.42 20.11
C ARG A 186 26.62 -14.35 21.62
N SER A 187 26.14 -15.34 22.38
CA SER A 187 26.33 -15.40 23.83
C SER A 187 27.73 -15.87 24.23
N VAL A 188 28.49 -16.45 23.29
CA VAL A 188 29.85 -16.93 23.50
C VAL A 188 30.84 -15.80 23.17
N HIS A 189 31.73 -15.48 24.11
CA HIS A 189 32.74 -14.44 23.93
C HIS A 189 34.00 -15.04 23.28
N ILE A 190 34.47 -14.41 22.21
CA ILE A 190 35.66 -14.85 21.47
C ILE A 190 36.85 -13.95 21.84
N HIS A 191 37.89 -14.50 22.45
CA HIS A 191 39.14 -13.77 22.74
C HIS A 191 40.32 -14.36 21.96
N ARG A 192 40.33 -15.67 21.75
CA ARG A 192 41.37 -16.43 21.05
C ARG A 192 40.79 -17.26 19.91
N LEU A 193 41.64 -17.68 18.98
CA LEU A 193 41.26 -18.56 17.87
C LEU A 193 40.57 -19.86 18.34
N SER A 194 40.99 -20.40 19.49
CA SER A 194 40.39 -21.61 20.11
C SER A 194 38.94 -21.43 20.56
N ASP A 195 38.48 -20.19 20.72
CA ASP A 195 37.13 -19.88 21.20
C ASP A 195 36.11 -19.86 20.04
N LEU A 196 36.58 -19.88 18.79
CA LEU A 196 35.73 -19.96 17.61
C LEU A 196 35.08 -21.35 17.53
N ALA A 197 33.84 -21.37 17.04
CA ALA A 197 33.10 -22.62 16.91
C ALA A 197 33.67 -23.38 15.70
N SER A 198 34.05 -24.64 15.89
CA SER A 198 34.54 -25.48 14.78
C SER A 198 33.45 -25.67 13.72
N PRO A 199 33.81 -25.73 12.43
CA PRO A 199 32.86 -26.15 11.41
C PRO A 199 32.57 -27.64 11.56
N GLU A 200 31.31 -28.02 11.38
CA GLU A 200 30.88 -29.42 11.30
C GLU A 200 30.33 -29.69 9.91
N ALA A 201 30.38 -30.93 9.41
CA ALA A 201 29.85 -31.29 8.09
C ALA A 201 28.36 -30.93 7.94
N GLU A 202 27.59 -31.00 9.04
CA GLU A 202 26.19 -30.61 9.10
C GLU A 202 25.98 -29.09 9.13
N HIS A 203 27.00 -28.32 9.54
CA HIS A 203 26.97 -26.88 9.74
C HIS A 203 28.23 -26.20 9.15
N PRO A 204 28.37 -26.16 7.81
CA PRO A 204 29.51 -25.50 7.17
C PRO A 204 29.51 -23.99 7.45
N PHE A 205 30.71 -23.40 7.52
CA PHE A 205 30.94 -21.98 7.84
C PHE A 205 30.53 -21.55 9.26
N GLN A 206 30.37 -22.48 10.21
CA GLN A 206 29.94 -22.16 11.57
C GLN A 206 30.93 -21.22 12.32
N HIS A 207 32.24 -21.38 12.11
CA HIS A 207 33.25 -20.44 12.62
C HIS A 207 33.04 -19.02 12.07
N LEU A 208 32.71 -18.89 10.79
CA LEU A 208 32.45 -17.59 10.16
C LEU A 208 31.15 -16.99 10.70
N LEU A 209 30.11 -17.80 10.90
CA LEU A 209 28.86 -17.37 11.55
C LEU A 209 29.12 -16.86 12.98
N HIS A 210 29.97 -17.55 13.75
CA HIS A 210 30.34 -17.15 15.10
C HIS A 210 31.11 -15.80 15.09
N LEU A 211 31.94 -15.56 14.09
CA LEU A 211 32.63 -14.28 13.93
C LEU A 211 31.67 -13.12 13.64
N PHE A 212 30.68 -13.34 12.76
CA PHE A 212 29.60 -12.36 12.51
C PHE A 212 28.71 -12.15 13.74
N SER A 213 28.42 -13.20 14.50
CA SER A 213 27.59 -13.09 15.72
C SER A 213 28.30 -12.29 16.81
N ALA A 214 29.57 -12.57 17.08
CA ALA A 214 30.38 -11.81 18.04
C ALA A 214 30.52 -10.32 17.64
N SER A 215 30.57 -10.04 16.33
CA SER A 215 30.65 -8.68 15.80
C SER A 215 29.34 -7.90 15.97
N SER A 216 28.22 -8.59 16.13
CA SER A 216 26.90 -8.01 16.35
C SER A 216 26.59 -7.66 17.82
N MET A 217 27.50 -7.95 18.77
CA MET A 217 27.25 -7.74 20.21
C MET A 217 26.90 -6.31 20.58
N LYS A 218 27.44 -5.32 19.86
CA LYS A 218 27.12 -3.88 20.05
C LYS A 218 25.74 -3.47 19.51
N SER A 219 25.07 -4.32 18.72
CA SER A 219 23.75 -4.04 18.16
C SER A 219 22.64 -4.61 19.06
N SER A 220 21.88 -3.73 19.71
CA SER A 220 20.77 -4.10 20.59
C SER A 220 19.48 -4.45 19.83
N SER A 221 19.27 -3.89 18.64
CA SER A 221 18.04 -4.10 17.87
C SER A 221 18.06 -5.39 17.05
N THR A 222 16.89 -6.05 16.92
CA THR A 222 16.70 -7.23 16.07
C THR A 222 17.01 -6.94 14.60
N SER A 223 16.63 -5.76 14.11
CA SER A 223 16.95 -5.32 12.74
C SER A 223 18.46 -5.17 12.54
N GLY A 224 19.18 -4.58 13.51
CA GLY A 224 20.64 -4.49 13.48
C GLY A 224 21.33 -5.86 13.45
N GLN A 225 20.83 -6.82 14.23
CA GLN A 225 21.35 -8.20 14.22
C GLN A 225 21.09 -8.91 12.89
N ASN A 226 19.91 -8.69 12.27
CA ASN A 226 19.61 -9.24 10.95
C ASN A 226 20.58 -8.76 9.87
N ASN A 227 21.08 -7.53 9.95
CA ASN A 227 22.08 -7.04 9.00
C ASN A 227 23.39 -7.86 9.01
N PHE A 228 23.77 -8.45 10.16
CA PHE A 228 24.93 -9.33 10.25
C PHE A 228 24.62 -10.74 9.73
N ILE A 229 23.39 -11.22 9.94
CA ILE A 229 22.93 -12.50 9.38
C ILE A 229 22.89 -12.44 7.85
N GLU A 230 22.33 -11.37 7.29
CA GLU A 230 22.30 -11.17 5.84
C GLU A 230 23.71 -10.99 5.28
N ALA A 231 24.58 -10.21 5.95
CA ALA A 231 25.99 -10.09 5.54
C ALA A 231 26.71 -11.44 5.54
N PHE A 232 26.47 -12.29 6.55
CA PHE A 232 27.00 -13.65 6.58
C PHE A 232 26.51 -14.49 5.39
N LYS A 233 25.22 -14.44 5.05
CA LYS A 233 24.66 -15.20 3.91
C LYS A 233 25.35 -14.84 2.60
N TYR A 234 25.50 -13.55 2.32
CA TYR A 234 26.15 -13.09 1.09
C TYR A 234 27.66 -13.34 1.10
N PHE A 235 28.32 -13.25 2.26
CA PHE A 235 29.72 -13.61 2.39
C PHE A 235 29.93 -15.11 2.14
N ARG A 236 29.05 -15.97 2.69
CA ARG A 236 29.05 -17.40 2.43
C ARG A 236 28.80 -17.71 0.95
N ALA A 237 27.84 -17.04 0.32
CA ALA A 237 27.56 -17.24 -1.11
C ALA A 237 28.79 -16.90 -1.97
N TYR A 238 29.45 -15.77 -1.70
CA TYR A 238 30.72 -15.40 -2.32
C TYR A 238 31.80 -16.50 -2.15
N LEU A 239 31.96 -17.05 -0.95
CA LEU A 239 32.93 -18.13 -0.70
C LEU A 239 32.56 -19.43 -1.43
N MET A 240 31.27 -19.77 -1.48
CA MET A 240 30.81 -20.96 -2.20
C MET A 240 31.02 -20.83 -3.72
N GLU A 241 30.80 -19.65 -4.30
CA GLU A 241 31.11 -19.38 -5.71
C GLU A 241 32.63 -19.44 -5.99
N ALA A 242 33.46 -19.15 -4.98
CA ALA A 242 34.90 -19.35 -5.02
C ALA A 242 35.34 -20.80 -4.68
N ASN A 243 34.41 -21.77 -4.65
CA ASN A 243 34.63 -23.20 -4.38
C ASN A 243 35.10 -23.55 -2.96
N TYR A 244 34.81 -22.73 -1.95
CA TYR A 244 35.05 -23.09 -0.54
C TYR A 244 33.89 -23.94 0.01
N THR A 245 34.22 -24.94 0.82
CA THR A 245 33.27 -25.89 1.41
C THR A 245 32.74 -25.44 2.78
N GLY A 246 33.45 -24.53 3.45
CA GLY A 246 33.15 -24.04 4.79
C GLY A 246 33.68 -24.93 5.91
N GLN A 247 34.55 -25.89 5.59
CA GLN A 247 35.31 -26.71 6.55
C GLN A 247 36.77 -26.27 6.66
N GLU A 248 37.22 -25.40 5.77
CA GLU A 248 38.56 -24.84 5.76
C GLU A 248 38.82 -24.01 7.03
N ASP A 249 40.09 -23.77 7.31
CA ASP A 249 40.48 -22.92 8.42
C ASP A 249 39.94 -21.49 8.21
N ILE A 250 39.42 -20.87 9.27
CA ILE A 250 38.91 -19.49 9.23
C ILE A 250 39.93 -18.50 8.64
N ARG A 251 41.24 -18.77 8.79
CA ARG A 251 42.33 -17.96 8.25
C ARG A 251 42.42 -18.01 6.72
N GLU A 252 41.91 -19.07 6.10
CA GLU A 252 41.81 -19.20 4.64
C GLU A 252 40.57 -18.46 4.11
N LEU A 253 39.49 -18.43 4.91
CA LEU A 253 38.24 -17.77 4.54
C LEU A 253 38.27 -16.25 4.77
N VAL A 254 38.98 -15.80 5.80
CA VAL A 254 39.08 -14.40 6.22
C VAL A 254 40.51 -13.89 6.07
N THR A 255 40.79 -13.34 4.90
CA THR A 255 42.10 -12.77 4.53
C THR A 255 42.09 -11.23 4.56
N PRO A 256 43.26 -10.56 4.53
CA PRO A 256 43.36 -9.10 4.43
C PRO A 256 42.61 -8.48 3.24
N TYR A 257 42.34 -9.25 2.18
CA TYR A 257 41.67 -8.80 0.95
C TYR A 257 40.20 -9.20 0.86
N SER A 258 39.61 -9.70 1.94
CA SER A 258 38.23 -10.20 1.93
C SER A 258 37.20 -9.12 1.60
N LEU A 259 37.39 -7.87 2.06
CA LEU A 259 36.45 -6.78 1.79
C LEU A 259 36.46 -6.33 0.32
N PRO A 260 37.62 -6.09 -0.34
CA PRO A 260 37.64 -5.81 -1.77
C PRO A 260 37.00 -6.91 -2.62
N LYS A 261 37.26 -8.19 -2.31
CA LYS A 261 36.68 -9.32 -3.04
C LYS A 261 35.16 -9.40 -2.87
N LEU A 262 34.67 -9.25 -1.64
CA LEU A 262 33.23 -9.17 -1.35
C LEU A 262 32.59 -7.97 -2.07
N ARG A 263 33.27 -6.82 -2.12
CA ARG A 263 32.76 -5.65 -2.84
C ARG A 263 32.63 -5.92 -4.34
N GLY A 264 33.60 -6.61 -4.96
CA GLY A 264 33.50 -7.06 -6.36
C GLY A 264 32.28 -7.93 -6.59
N TYR A 265 32.11 -8.96 -5.76
CA TYR A 265 30.94 -9.85 -5.80
C TYR A 265 29.60 -9.09 -5.69
N LEU A 266 29.49 -8.17 -4.73
CA LEU A 266 28.28 -7.36 -4.55
C LEU A 266 28.05 -6.40 -5.72
N GLN A 267 29.11 -5.94 -6.38
CA GLN A 267 29.01 -5.08 -7.57
C GLN A 267 28.42 -5.86 -8.75
N ASP A 268 28.84 -7.10 -8.96
CA ASP A 268 28.26 -7.97 -10.00
C ASP A 268 26.77 -8.22 -9.73
N LYS A 269 26.40 -8.46 -8.46
CA LYS A 269 24.99 -8.62 -8.06
C LYS A 269 24.15 -7.34 -8.23
N ILE A 270 24.75 -6.16 -8.12
CA ILE A 270 24.10 -4.89 -8.45
C ILE A 270 23.89 -4.77 -9.97
N LEU A 271 24.89 -5.12 -10.78
CA LEU A 271 24.78 -5.12 -12.25
C LEU A 271 23.71 -6.09 -12.74
N GLU A 272 23.55 -7.24 -12.08
CA GLU A 272 22.49 -8.22 -12.31
C GLU A 272 21.09 -7.78 -11.82
N ARG A 273 20.96 -6.57 -11.23
CA ARG A 273 19.73 -6.05 -10.60
C ARG A 273 19.15 -6.93 -9.49
N SER A 274 19.97 -7.80 -8.91
CA SER A 274 19.57 -8.68 -7.81
C SER A 274 19.67 -8.00 -6.43
N LEU A 275 20.55 -6.99 -6.30
CA LEU A 275 20.78 -6.23 -5.08
C LEU A 275 20.79 -4.72 -5.34
N SER A 276 20.30 -3.94 -4.37
CA SER A 276 20.39 -2.47 -4.40
C SER A 276 21.69 -1.95 -3.80
N THR A 277 22.14 -0.78 -4.23
CA THR A 277 23.32 -0.07 -3.70
C THR A 277 23.23 0.14 -2.18
N SER A 278 22.05 0.51 -1.67
CA SER A 278 21.79 0.68 -0.24
C SER A 278 21.90 -0.63 0.55
N HIS A 279 21.34 -1.72 0.03
CA HIS A 279 21.44 -3.01 0.70
C HIS A 279 22.89 -3.49 0.71
N SER A 280 23.59 -3.41 -0.42
CA SER A 280 25.01 -3.76 -0.53
C SER A 280 25.91 -2.91 0.36
N SER A 281 25.62 -1.61 0.54
CA SER A 281 26.34 -0.74 1.47
C SER A 281 26.15 -1.18 2.94
N THR A 282 24.95 -1.64 3.29
CA THR A 282 24.65 -2.20 4.62
C THR A 282 25.41 -3.50 4.85
N LEU A 283 25.45 -4.41 3.86
CA LEU A 283 26.22 -5.65 3.93
C LEU A 283 27.72 -5.37 4.11
N MET A 284 28.26 -4.41 3.34
CA MET A 284 29.66 -3.97 3.45
C MET A 284 29.99 -3.39 4.84
N SER A 285 29.07 -2.64 5.45
CA SER A 285 29.24 -2.08 6.80
C SER A 285 29.32 -3.18 7.85
N SER A 286 28.42 -4.17 7.80
CA SER A 286 28.43 -5.33 8.69
C SER A 286 29.69 -6.19 8.52
N ALA A 287 30.11 -6.45 7.28
CA ALA A 287 31.34 -7.18 6.98
C ALA A 287 32.59 -6.42 7.47
N ARG A 288 32.63 -5.09 7.36
CA ARG A 288 33.74 -4.28 7.89
C ARG A 288 33.84 -4.36 9.41
N LYS A 289 32.70 -4.32 10.11
CA LYS A 289 32.65 -4.53 11.57
C LYS A 289 33.14 -5.93 11.95
N MET A 290 32.81 -6.94 11.15
CA MET A 290 33.31 -8.30 11.30
C MET A 290 34.84 -8.36 11.16
N MET A 291 35.41 -7.77 10.12
CA MET A 291 36.86 -7.70 9.92
C MET A 291 37.59 -6.93 11.03
N ALA A 292 37.00 -5.83 11.51
CA ALA A 292 37.55 -5.08 12.63
C ALA A 292 37.56 -5.89 13.93
N ARG A 293 36.55 -6.75 14.15
CA ARG A 293 36.53 -7.68 15.28
C ARG A 293 37.55 -8.80 15.10
N ALA A 294 37.74 -9.30 13.89
CA ALA A 294 38.68 -10.36 13.57
C ALA A 294 40.13 -10.00 13.94
N ILE A 295 40.55 -8.75 13.74
CA ILE A 295 41.89 -8.26 14.16
C ILE A 295 42.11 -8.41 15.68
N GLN A 296 41.05 -8.29 16.48
CA GLN A 296 41.15 -8.31 17.94
C GLN A 296 41.22 -9.73 18.53
N ILE A 297 41.15 -10.78 17.71
CA ILE A 297 41.17 -12.17 18.15
C ILE A 297 42.61 -12.67 18.16
N GLU A 298 43.12 -13.05 19.34
CA GLU A 298 44.46 -13.58 19.49
C GLU A 298 44.62 -14.90 18.72
N GLY A 299 45.68 -15.02 17.92
CA GLY A 299 45.99 -16.24 17.18
C GLY A 299 45.30 -16.39 15.82
N LEU A 300 44.39 -15.48 15.44
CA LEU A 300 43.79 -15.49 14.08
C LEU A 300 44.80 -15.06 13.00
N GLY A 301 45.86 -14.34 13.36
CA GLY A 301 46.94 -13.94 12.44
C GLY A 301 46.59 -12.80 11.48
N LEU A 302 45.43 -12.16 11.64
CA LEU A 302 45.02 -10.99 10.87
C LEU A 302 45.47 -9.69 11.57
N THR A 303 46.54 -9.06 11.09
CA THR A 303 47.09 -7.82 11.68
C THR A 303 46.44 -6.55 11.14
N SER A 304 46.04 -6.57 9.87
CA SER A 304 45.35 -5.47 9.19
C SER A 304 44.54 -6.02 8.00
N PHE A 305 43.59 -5.24 7.49
CA PHE A 305 42.85 -5.57 6.28
C PHE A 305 42.75 -4.35 5.38
N VAL A 306 42.59 -4.59 4.08
CA VAL A 306 42.35 -3.54 3.09
C VAL A 306 40.89 -3.12 3.20
N GLY A 307 40.67 -1.86 3.58
CA GLY A 307 39.34 -1.28 3.58
C GLY A 307 38.76 -1.23 2.17
N ALA A 308 37.47 -1.50 2.05
CA ALA A 308 36.70 -1.23 0.85
C ALA A 308 35.57 -0.26 1.20
N ALA A 309 35.43 0.81 0.40
CA ALA A 309 34.34 1.75 0.52
C ALA A 309 32.99 1.05 0.29
N GLY A 310 31.93 1.62 0.85
CA GLY A 310 30.56 1.22 0.48
C GLY A 310 30.27 1.57 -0.98
N PHE A 311 29.02 1.35 -1.38
CA PHE A 311 28.52 1.87 -2.65
C PHE A 311 27.92 3.24 -2.42
N ASP A 312 28.06 4.16 -3.37
CA ASP A 312 27.33 5.42 -3.37
C ASP A 312 25.85 5.08 -3.38
N THR A 313 25.18 5.42 -2.28
CA THR A 313 23.77 5.08 -2.09
C THR A 313 22.93 6.04 -2.92
N GLU A 314 22.84 5.80 -4.22
CA GLU A 314 21.70 6.30 -4.98
C GLU A 314 20.47 5.53 -4.49
N ARG A 315 19.58 6.25 -3.79
CA ARG A 315 18.31 5.70 -3.30
C ARG A 315 17.39 5.48 -4.50
N GLU A 316 17.60 4.42 -5.27
CA GLU A 316 16.55 3.91 -6.16
C GLU A 316 15.55 3.07 -5.36
N THR A 317 14.84 3.72 -4.43
CA THR A 317 13.54 3.25 -3.99
C THR A 317 12.51 4.26 -4.43
N ASP A 318 11.51 3.82 -5.20
CA ASP A 318 10.37 4.64 -5.65
C ASP A 318 9.59 5.33 -4.50
N GLN A 319 9.93 5.03 -3.24
CA GLN A 319 9.37 5.64 -2.04
C GLN A 319 9.41 7.18 -2.07
N TYR A 320 10.46 7.77 -2.64
CA TYR A 320 10.59 9.24 -2.75
C TYR A 320 10.13 9.78 -4.12
N LYS A 321 9.73 8.89 -5.05
CA LYS A 321 9.27 9.27 -6.38
C LYS A 321 7.79 9.66 -6.34
N PRO A 322 7.44 10.95 -6.53
CA PRO A 322 6.04 11.38 -6.52
C PRO A 322 5.26 10.72 -7.67
N TYR A 323 3.96 10.53 -7.47
CA TYR A 323 3.07 10.13 -8.56
C TYR A 323 2.89 11.30 -9.54
N PRO A 324 2.96 11.07 -10.85
CA PRO A 324 2.65 12.09 -11.87
C PRO A 324 1.25 12.66 -11.68
N GLN A 325 1.01 13.92 -12.09
CA GLN A 325 -0.27 14.60 -11.86
C GLN A 325 -1.47 13.81 -12.44
N ALA A 326 -1.33 13.25 -13.64
CA ALA A 326 -2.38 12.44 -14.26
C ALA A 326 -2.67 11.16 -13.48
N VAL A 327 -1.65 10.55 -12.87
CA VAL A 327 -1.79 9.37 -12.01
C VAL A 327 -2.43 9.78 -10.68
N ARG A 328 -1.97 10.87 -10.04
CA ARG A 328 -2.54 11.42 -8.79
C ARG A 328 -4.06 11.64 -8.91
N ASN A 329 -4.49 12.32 -9.98
CA ASN A 329 -5.90 12.61 -10.22
C ASN A 329 -6.74 11.33 -10.35
N ARG A 330 -6.22 10.31 -11.06
CA ARG A 330 -6.86 9.00 -11.19
C ARG A 330 -7.00 8.30 -9.84
N ILE A 331 -5.91 8.25 -9.06
CA ILE A 331 -5.91 7.64 -7.71
C ILE A 331 -6.94 8.36 -6.82
N SER A 332 -6.91 9.69 -6.76
CA SER A 332 -7.84 10.46 -5.92
C SER A 332 -9.30 10.23 -6.31
N LYS A 333 -9.61 10.21 -7.61
CA LYS A 333 -10.97 9.92 -8.10
C LYS A 333 -11.46 8.55 -7.65
N VAL A 334 -10.62 7.52 -7.79
CA VAL A 334 -10.98 6.14 -7.42
C VAL A 334 -11.14 6.00 -5.90
N ILE A 335 -10.28 6.62 -5.10
CA ILE A 335 -10.41 6.65 -3.64
C ILE A 335 -11.71 7.34 -3.21
N GLU A 336 -12.04 8.50 -3.80
CA GLU A 336 -13.26 9.23 -3.47
C GLU A 336 -14.52 8.44 -3.84
N GLN A 337 -14.52 7.76 -4.99
CA GLN A 337 -15.61 6.88 -5.41
C GLN A 337 -15.79 5.70 -4.44
N GLU A 338 -14.71 5.07 -3.99
CA GLU A 338 -14.81 3.94 -3.05
C GLU A 338 -15.29 4.39 -1.67
N ILE A 339 -14.84 5.56 -1.20
CA ILE A 339 -15.33 6.16 0.06
C ILE A 339 -16.82 6.49 -0.05
N GLU A 340 -17.26 7.06 -1.17
CA GLU A 340 -18.67 7.39 -1.40
C GLU A 340 -19.54 6.11 -1.44
N GLU A 341 -19.09 5.06 -2.13
CA GLU A 341 -19.77 3.77 -2.15
C GLU A 341 -19.82 3.14 -0.74
N THR A 342 -18.71 3.17 0.00
CA THR A 342 -18.65 2.66 1.37
C THR A 342 -19.60 3.41 2.30
N ASN A 343 -19.62 4.74 2.22
CA ASN A 343 -20.52 5.58 3.00
C ASN A 343 -22.00 5.33 2.65
N ARG A 344 -22.30 5.04 1.38
CA ARG A 344 -23.64 4.62 0.93
C ARG A 344 -24.04 3.28 1.57
N LEU A 345 -23.13 2.30 1.59
CA LEU A 345 -23.36 0.97 2.19
C LEU A 345 -23.44 1.00 3.72
N ALA A 346 -22.88 2.03 4.35
CA ALA A 346 -22.94 2.24 5.80
C ALA A 346 -24.30 2.79 6.29
N GLN A 347 -25.12 3.32 5.38
CA GLN A 347 -26.46 3.81 5.72
C GLN A 347 -27.39 2.66 6.09
N PRO A 348 -28.44 2.91 6.91
CA PRO A 348 -29.43 1.90 7.24
C PRO A 348 -30.06 1.30 5.98
N TYR A 349 -30.14 -0.03 5.96
CA TYR A 349 -30.72 -0.77 4.84
C TYR A 349 -32.21 -0.41 4.66
N VAL A 350 -32.62 -0.15 3.41
CA VAL A 350 -34.02 0.08 3.04
C VAL A 350 -34.61 -1.22 2.48
N PRO A 351 -35.67 -1.77 3.11
CA PRO A 351 -36.30 -3.00 2.64
C PRO A 351 -36.82 -2.88 1.22
N SER A 352 -36.48 -3.86 0.38
CA SER A 352 -36.94 -3.97 -0.99
C SER A 352 -38.31 -4.64 -1.10
N GLN A 353 -38.68 -5.46 -0.11
CA GLN A 353 -39.91 -6.27 -0.12
C GLN A 353 -39.98 -7.23 -1.32
N VAL A 354 -38.81 -7.65 -1.83
CA VAL A 354 -38.68 -8.57 -2.97
C VAL A 354 -38.51 -10.00 -2.46
N GLY A 355 -39.15 -10.95 -3.16
CA GLY A 355 -39.10 -12.38 -2.86
C GLY A 355 -40.23 -12.87 -1.95
N GLU A 356 -40.23 -14.17 -1.68
CA GLU A 356 -41.23 -14.85 -0.85
C GLU A 356 -40.61 -15.94 0.02
N ASN A 357 -41.35 -16.45 1.01
CA ASN A 357 -40.85 -17.46 1.94
C ASN A 357 -40.42 -18.74 1.19
N PRO A 358 -39.12 -19.09 1.16
CA PRO A 358 -38.64 -20.24 0.41
C PRO A 358 -38.83 -21.56 1.16
N LEU A 359 -39.23 -21.55 2.43
CA LEU A 359 -39.33 -22.75 3.25
C LEU A 359 -40.73 -23.39 3.23
N ASN A 360 -40.74 -24.71 3.25
CA ASN A 360 -41.90 -25.52 3.58
C ASN A 360 -42.11 -25.63 5.10
N PRO A 361 -43.30 -26.08 5.56
CA PRO A 361 -43.56 -26.38 6.97
C PRO A 361 -42.49 -27.32 7.60
N ASP A 362 -41.88 -28.18 6.79
CA ASP A 362 -40.82 -29.12 7.21
C ASP A 362 -39.41 -28.48 7.29
N GLY A 363 -39.27 -27.16 7.09
CA GLY A 363 -37.99 -26.45 7.17
C GLY A 363 -37.00 -26.74 6.02
N LYS A 364 -37.50 -27.27 4.89
CA LYS A 364 -36.74 -27.48 3.65
C LYS A 364 -37.10 -26.42 2.59
N VAL A 365 -36.13 -26.05 1.76
CA VAL A 365 -36.34 -25.11 0.64
C VAL A 365 -37.25 -25.74 -0.42
N ARG A 366 -38.27 -25.00 -0.85
CA ARG A 366 -39.21 -25.37 -1.91
C ARG A 366 -38.48 -25.54 -3.24
N ARG A 367 -38.91 -26.53 -4.03
CA ARG A 367 -38.36 -26.76 -5.36
C ARG A 367 -38.66 -25.56 -6.26
N GLY A 368 -37.63 -24.93 -6.82
CA GLY A 368 -37.75 -23.71 -7.66
C GLY A 368 -37.59 -22.38 -6.90
N PHE A 369 -37.49 -22.40 -5.57
CA PHE A 369 -37.40 -21.19 -4.73
C PHE A 369 -35.97 -20.86 -4.31
N ASN A 370 -34.98 -21.51 -4.94
CA ASN A 370 -33.56 -21.26 -4.72
C ASN A 370 -33.09 -20.04 -5.54
N THR A 371 -33.62 -18.87 -5.22
CA THR A 371 -33.35 -17.60 -5.92
C THR A 371 -32.78 -16.57 -4.96
N LEU A 372 -31.96 -15.63 -5.46
CA LEU A 372 -31.41 -14.54 -4.65
C LEU A 372 -32.49 -13.64 -4.06
N ASP A 373 -33.61 -13.45 -4.77
CA ASP A 373 -34.78 -12.71 -4.28
C ASP A 373 -35.38 -13.36 -3.02
N ASN A 374 -35.49 -14.69 -3.00
CA ASN A 374 -35.99 -15.39 -1.82
C ASN A 374 -34.97 -15.40 -0.67
N ALA A 375 -33.66 -15.39 -0.97
CA ALA A 375 -32.64 -15.16 0.06
C ALA A 375 -32.75 -13.75 0.65
N ARG A 376 -33.02 -12.74 -0.18
CA ARG A 376 -33.27 -11.36 0.25
C ARG A 376 -34.51 -11.28 1.16
N TRP A 377 -35.58 -12.00 0.84
CA TRP A 377 -36.75 -12.10 1.71
C TRP A 377 -36.40 -12.65 3.11
N ILE A 378 -35.58 -13.71 3.19
CA ILE A 378 -35.12 -14.24 4.48
C ILE A 378 -34.31 -13.18 5.24
N PHE A 379 -33.39 -12.50 4.55
CA PHE A 379 -32.58 -11.45 5.14
C PHE A 379 -33.42 -10.31 5.75
N GLU A 380 -34.45 -9.86 5.03
CA GLU A 380 -35.34 -8.77 5.48
C GLU A 380 -36.29 -9.19 6.62
N ASN A 381 -36.86 -10.40 6.55
CA ASN A 381 -37.96 -10.80 7.43
C ASN A 381 -37.55 -11.71 8.60
N LYS A 382 -36.37 -12.33 8.54
CA LYS A 382 -35.93 -13.33 9.52
C LYS A 382 -34.55 -13.06 10.11
N LEU A 383 -33.70 -12.29 9.43
CA LEU A 383 -32.35 -11.95 9.91
C LEU A 383 -32.25 -10.49 10.39
N ASP A 384 -33.37 -9.79 10.56
CA ASP A 384 -33.43 -8.38 10.98
C ASP A 384 -32.52 -7.44 10.15
N CYS A 385 -32.36 -7.75 8.85
CA CYS A 385 -31.45 -7.04 7.94
C CYS A 385 -29.97 -7.02 8.43
N LYS A 386 -29.56 -8.01 9.22
CA LYS A 386 -28.17 -8.16 9.69
C LYS A 386 -27.42 -9.19 8.83
N PRO A 387 -26.19 -8.86 8.37
CA PRO A 387 -25.42 -9.78 7.54
C PRO A 387 -25.04 -11.04 8.33
N LEU A 388 -25.38 -12.20 7.76
CA LEU A 388 -25.06 -13.51 8.31
C LEU A 388 -23.75 -14.03 7.71
N SER A 389 -22.82 -14.46 8.56
CA SER A 389 -21.54 -15.06 8.16
C SER A 389 -21.56 -16.58 8.25
N PHE A 390 -20.69 -17.28 7.51
CA PHE A 390 -20.63 -18.75 7.52
C PHE A 390 -20.31 -19.35 8.91
N GLU A 391 -19.67 -18.59 9.80
CA GLU A 391 -19.36 -19.02 11.18
C GLU A 391 -20.51 -18.74 12.16
N SER A 392 -21.25 -17.65 11.94
CA SER A 392 -22.34 -17.22 12.83
C SER A 392 -23.67 -17.90 12.52
N VAL A 393 -23.69 -18.88 11.62
CA VAL A 393 -24.91 -19.61 11.24
C VAL A 393 -25.31 -20.59 12.34
N ASP A 394 -26.48 -20.37 12.91
CA ASP A 394 -27.13 -21.38 13.72
C ASP A 394 -27.66 -22.50 12.80
N LYS A 395 -27.07 -23.69 12.91
CA LYS A 395 -27.47 -24.87 12.15
C LYS A 395 -28.86 -25.37 12.53
N ASN A 396 -29.38 -24.96 13.69
CA ASN A 396 -30.71 -25.33 14.16
C ASN A 396 -31.80 -24.40 13.60
N ASP A 397 -31.45 -23.22 13.11
CA ASP A 397 -32.39 -22.29 12.49
C ASP A 397 -32.59 -22.66 11.00
N PRO A 398 -33.79 -23.13 10.59
CA PRO A 398 -34.04 -23.53 9.23
C PRO A 398 -33.93 -22.38 8.21
N TYR A 399 -34.17 -21.12 8.62
CA TYR A 399 -34.06 -19.96 7.76
C TYR A 399 -32.60 -19.58 7.50
N GLN A 400 -31.74 -19.60 8.53
CA GLN A 400 -30.31 -19.34 8.37
C GLN A 400 -29.63 -20.40 7.49
N ARG A 401 -30.00 -21.68 7.68
CA ARG A 401 -29.50 -22.78 6.84
C ARG A 401 -29.97 -22.64 5.39
N ALA A 402 -31.24 -22.29 5.17
CA ALA A 402 -31.77 -22.06 3.84
C ALA A 402 -31.06 -20.89 3.13
N PHE A 403 -30.88 -19.77 3.85
CA PHE A 403 -30.14 -18.62 3.35
C PHE A 403 -28.74 -19.02 2.88
N MET A 404 -27.96 -19.70 3.71
CA MET A 404 -26.62 -20.15 3.33
C MET A 404 -26.62 -21.17 2.20
N SER A 405 -27.59 -22.07 2.16
CA SER A 405 -27.74 -23.01 1.05
C SER A 405 -27.97 -22.28 -0.28
N ILE A 406 -28.83 -21.25 -0.28
CA ILE A 406 -29.13 -20.45 -1.48
C ILE A 406 -27.88 -19.68 -1.93
N ILE A 407 -27.23 -18.97 -1.01
CA ILE A 407 -26.00 -18.21 -1.32
C ILE A 407 -24.88 -19.14 -1.83
N SER A 408 -24.70 -20.31 -1.21
CA SER A 408 -23.66 -21.26 -1.62
C SER A 408 -23.87 -21.89 -3.01
N THR A 409 -25.12 -21.87 -3.51
CA THR A 409 -25.47 -22.35 -4.85
C THR A 409 -25.35 -21.25 -5.90
N SER A 410 -25.26 -19.98 -5.50
CA SER A 410 -25.13 -18.86 -6.42
C SER A 410 -23.73 -18.79 -7.04
N SER A 411 -23.62 -18.25 -8.25
CA SER A 411 -22.35 -18.02 -8.96
C SER A 411 -21.57 -16.81 -8.45
N ILE A 412 -22.17 -16.01 -7.57
CA ILE A 412 -21.67 -14.72 -7.09
C ILE A 412 -21.20 -14.89 -5.63
N SER A 413 -20.16 -14.16 -5.22
CA SER A 413 -19.67 -14.25 -3.85
C SER A 413 -20.65 -13.63 -2.84
N ILE A 414 -20.64 -14.11 -1.58
CA ILE A 414 -21.49 -13.54 -0.52
C ILE A 414 -21.25 -12.03 -0.34
N PHE A 415 -20.02 -11.56 -0.55
CA PHE A 415 -19.63 -10.16 -0.51
C PHE A 415 -20.36 -9.35 -1.58
N GLU A 416 -20.33 -9.82 -2.82
CA GLU A 416 -20.98 -9.17 -3.96
C GLU A 416 -22.50 -9.22 -3.84
N VAL A 417 -23.08 -10.30 -3.28
CA VAL A 417 -24.52 -10.39 -3.02
C VAL A 417 -24.95 -9.29 -2.04
N TYR A 418 -24.30 -9.18 -0.87
CA TYR A 418 -24.63 -8.10 0.07
C TYR A 418 -24.34 -6.72 -0.49
N LYS A 419 -23.24 -6.55 -1.24
CA LYS A 419 -22.94 -5.28 -1.94
C LYS A 419 -24.05 -4.92 -2.92
N SER A 420 -24.58 -5.88 -3.68
CA SER A 420 -25.69 -5.67 -4.63
C SER A 420 -27.00 -5.26 -3.93
N TRP A 421 -27.19 -5.70 -2.68
CA TRP A 421 -28.33 -5.31 -1.87
C TRP A 421 -28.14 -3.95 -1.19
N GLY A 422 -26.94 -3.37 -1.26
CA GLY A 422 -26.63 -2.12 -0.56
C GLY A 422 -26.28 -2.33 0.92
N VAL A 423 -25.85 -3.52 1.30
CA VAL A 423 -25.53 -3.89 2.69
C VAL A 423 -24.02 -4.06 2.86
N GLN A 424 -23.44 -3.40 3.86
CA GLN A 424 -22.06 -3.65 4.25
C GLN A 424 -21.94 -4.99 4.98
N TYR A 425 -21.30 -5.98 4.36
CA TYR A 425 -21.15 -7.33 4.92
C TYR A 425 -20.20 -7.38 6.13
N GLN A 426 -19.00 -6.83 5.99
CA GLN A 426 -18.00 -6.74 7.06
C GLN A 426 -17.13 -5.50 6.88
N ILE A 427 -16.58 -4.99 7.98
CA ILE A 427 -15.59 -3.91 7.97
C ILE A 427 -14.22 -4.56 8.03
N ASP A 428 -13.67 -4.90 6.87
CA ASP A 428 -12.32 -5.44 6.75
C ASP A 428 -11.31 -4.35 6.36
N GLY A 429 -10.04 -4.75 6.22
CA GLY A 429 -8.99 -3.81 5.87
C GLY A 429 -9.21 -3.09 4.54
N ARG A 430 -9.96 -3.68 3.59
CA ARG A 430 -10.24 -3.06 2.29
C ARG A 430 -11.19 -1.89 2.40
N VAL A 431 -12.13 -1.95 3.35
CA VAL A 431 -13.10 -0.87 3.61
C VAL A 431 -12.41 0.35 4.22
N ILE A 432 -11.42 0.13 5.08
CA ILE A 432 -10.72 1.20 5.82
C ILE A 432 -9.54 1.79 5.03
N ALA A 433 -8.88 1.01 4.17
CA ALA A 433 -7.71 1.45 3.41
C ALA A 433 -7.93 2.71 2.55
N PRO A 434 -9.08 2.92 1.87
CA PRO A 434 -9.36 4.16 1.14
C PRO A 434 -9.35 5.40 2.04
N TYR A 435 -9.89 5.33 3.26
CA TYR A 435 -9.86 6.43 4.22
C TYR A 435 -8.44 6.76 4.67
N ILE A 436 -7.63 5.73 4.94
CA ILE A 436 -6.20 5.86 5.26
C ILE A 436 -5.45 6.55 4.11
N ALA A 437 -5.67 6.09 2.88
CA ALA A 437 -5.03 6.65 1.69
C ALA A 437 -5.48 8.09 1.43
N ARG A 438 -6.77 8.40 1.62
CA ARG A 438 -7.28 9.78 1.47
C ARG A 438 -6.69 10.71 2.51
N LEU A 439 -6.60 10.27 3.77
CA LEU A 439 -5.98 11.06 4.82
C LEU A 439 -4.50 11.33 4.50
N ALA A 440 -3.76 10.31 4.04
CA ALA A 440 -2.37 10.45 3.62
C ALA A 440 -2.20 11.43 2.44
N GLN A 441 -3.12 11.42 1.47
CA GLN A 441 -3.12 12.36 0.34
C GLN A 441 -3.33 13.81 0.76
N VAL A 442 -4.19 14.05 1.76
CA VAL A 442 -4.60 15.41 2.16
C VAL A 442 -3.62 16.03 3.15
N THR A 443 -3.03 15.23 4.04
CA THR A 443 -2.16 15.70 5.12
C THR A 443 -0.67 15.53 4.81
N GLY A 444 -0.32 14.61 3.91
CA GLY A 444 1.08 14.26 3.64
C GLY A 444 1.82 13.69 4.87
N MET A 445 1.10 13.18 5.87
CA MET A 445 1.71 12.62 7.10
C MET A 445 2.55 11.37 6.80
N ASN A 446 3.49 11.06 7.70
CA ASN A 446 4.19 9.78 7.63
C ASN A 446 3.19 8.62 7.84
N ALA A 447 3.37 7.51 7.12
CA ALA A 447 2.49 6.35 7.19
C ALA A 447 2.39 5.79 8.61
N ASP A 448 3.52 5.67 9.32
CA ASP A 448 3.53 5.15 10.70
C ASP A 448 2.75 6.07 11.66
N SER A 449 2.97 7.39 11.55
CA SER A 449 2.26 8.39 12.36
C SER A 449 0.75 8.42 12.07
N LEU A 450 0.36 8.18 10.81
CA LEU A 450 -1.04 8.13 10.41
C LEU A 450 -1.75 6.88 10.95
N LEU A 451 -1.06 5.74 10.97
CA LEU A 451 -1.61 4.49 11.51
C LEU A 451 -1.80 4.54 13.03
N GLY A 452 -1.01 5.35 13.74
CA GLY A 452 -1.06 5.51 15.20
C GLY A 452 -2.15 6.46 15.71
N LEU A 453 -2.90 7.14 14.82
CA LEU A 453 -3.93 8.12 15.19
C LEU A 453 -5.07 7.50 16.03
N GLU A 454 -5.54 8.27 16.99
CA GLU A 454 -6.65 7.97 17.90
C GLU A 454 -7.91 8.79 17.56
N LEU A 455 -9.03 8.46 18.21
CA LEU A 455 -10.33 9.06 17.92
C LEU A 455 -10.40 10.57 18.21
N ASP A 456 -9.64 11.04 19.19
CA ASP A 456 -9.67 12.41 19.70
C ASP A 456 -8.49 13.27 19.20
N ASP A 457 -7.65 12.71 18.33
CA ASP A 457 -6.46 13.37 17.80
C ASP A 457 -6.76 14.49 16.79
N PHE A 458 -8.01 14.59 16.31
CA PHE A 458 -8.45 15.69 15.47
C PHE A 458 -9.11 16.80 16.29
N ILE A 459 -8.47 17.96 16.31
CA ILE A 459 -8.99 19.17 16.95
C ILE A 459 -9.50 20.10 15.86
N GLU A 460 -10.81 20.35 15.85
CA GLU A 460 -11.45 21.20 14.83
C GLU A 460 -11.00 22.67 14.94
N ARG A 461 -10.76 23.16 16.16
CA ARG A 461 -10.22 24.49 16.45
C ARG A 461 -9.30 24.42 17.66
N HIS A 462 -8.03 24.71 17.45
CA HIS A 462 -7.05 24.75 18.54
C HIS A 462 -7.16 26.07 19.32
N ASP A 463 -7.15 26.01 20.65
CA ASP A 463 -7.39 27.15 21.56
C ASP A 463 -6.47 28.36 21.34
N LEU A 464 -5.25 28.12 20.83
CA LEU A 464 -4.25 29.17 20.60
C LEU A 464 -4.25 29.77 19.18
N THR A 465 -4.73 29.04 18.17
CA THR A 465 -4.53 29.44 16.76
C THR A 465 -5.82 29.47 15.94
N ASP A 466 -6.94 29.00 16.51
CA ASP A 466 -8.25 28.85 15.85
C ASP A 466 -8.19 28.06 14.52
N ARG A 467 -7.15 27.24 14.35
CA ARG A 467 -6.94 26.39 13.17
C ARG A 467 -7.20 24.92 13.49
N PRO A 468 -7.68 24.14 12.51
CA PRO A 468 -7.78 22.69 12.67
C PRO A 468 -6.39 22.07 12.71
N CYS A 469 -6.17 21.13 13.63
CA CYS A 469 -4.90 20.43 13.75
C CYS A 469 -5.07 18.94 14.09
N LEU A 470 -4.06 18.17 13.72
CA LEU A 470 -3.91 16.76 14.11
C LEU A 470 -2.80 16.63 15.13
N LEU A 471 -3.10 15.98 16.25
CA LEU A 471 -2.13 15.53 17.23
C LEU A 471 -1.66 14.13 16.83
N TYR A 472 -0.36 13.88 16.83
CA TYR A 472 0.15 12.54 16.55
C TYR A 472 1.51 12.30 17.22
N TRP A 473 1.84 11.03 17.37
CA TRP A 473 3.06 10.58 18.01
C TRP A 473 4.11 10.14 16.98
N LYS A 474 5.37 10.44 17.26
CA LYS A 474 6.49 10.02 16.42
C LYS A 474 7.62 9.49 17.29
N GLU A 475 7.87 8.19 17.22
CA GLU A 475 9.04 7.59 17.85
C GLU A 475 10.32 8.10 17.16
N ARG A 476 11.19 8.76 17.93
CA ARG A 476 12.53 9.17 17.47
C ARG A 476 13.52 8.09 17.87
N SER A 477 14.43 7.72 16.96
CA SER A 477 15.42 6.66 17.13
C SER A 477 16.58 6.99 18.09
N GLU A 478 16.42 7.95 18.99
CA GLU A 478 17.37 8.16 20.08
C GLU A 478 16.96 7.25 21.24
N GLY A 479 17.88 6.37 21.63
CA GLY A 479 17.64 5.21 22.49
C GLY A 479 16.74 5.49 23.69
N ALA A 480 15.82 4.57 23.91
CA ALA A 480 14.86 4.53 25.01
C ALA A 480 15.41 5.13 26.32
N LYS A 481 14.79 6.23 26.75
CA LYS A 481 14.51 6.48 28.15
C LYS A 481 13.00 6.66 28.27
N MET A 482 12.33 5.68 28.87
CA MET A 482 11.02 5.89 29.48
C MET A 482 11.18 7.04 30.48
N LEU A 483 10.56 8.18 30.18
CA LEU A 483 10.29 9.23 31.13
C LEU A 483 8.79 9.52 31.02
N HIS A 484 8.06 9.25 32.12
CA HIS A 484 6.68 9.69 32.31
C HIS A 484 6.64 11.21 32.29
N LEU A 485 6.47 11.80 31.11
CA LEU A 485 6.08 13.18 30.85
C LEU A 485 5.59 13.21 29.39
N ASP A 486 4.52 12.45 29.14
CA ASP A 486 3.95 12.21 27.80
C ASP A 486 3.41 13.49 27.13
N ILE A 487 3.18 14.55 27.89
CA ILE A 487 2.55 15.80 27.38
C ILE A 487 3.51 16.63 26.50
N PHE A 488 4.83 16.40 26.54
CA PHE A 488 5.82 17.23 25.82
C PHE A 488 6.28 16.67 24.46
N HIS A 489 5.75 15.54 24.00
CA HIS A 489 6.20 14.87 22.76
C HIS A 489 5.14 14.81 21.64
N ALA A 490 3.94 15.38 21.84
CA ALA A 490 2.93 15.47 20.81
C ALA A 490 3.37 16.48 19.73
N GLU A 491 3.53 16.02 18.49
CA GLU A 491 3.75 16.91 17.34
C GLU A 491 2.37 17.38 16.81
N ILE A 492 2.26 18.66 16.44
CA ILE A 492 1.04 19.26 15.89
C ILE A 492 1.22 19.46 14.38
N SER A 493 0.36 18.85 13.56
CA SER A 493 0.26 19.20 12.14
C SER A 493 -0.84 20.23 11.93
N TRP A 494 -0.46 21.41 11.46
CA TRP A 494 -1.39 22.49 11.12
C TRP A 494 -2.04 22.24 9.75
N LEU A 495 -3.37 22.31 9.70
CA LEU A 495 -4.14 22.10 8.48
C LEU A 495 -4.75 23.42 7.98
N THR A 496 -4.87 23.58 6.66
CA THR A 496 -5.71 24.63 6.08
C THR A 496 -7.19 24.40 6.41
N THR A 497 -8.02 25.44 6.37
CA THR A 497 -9.47 25.31 6.61
C THR A 497 -10.14 24.31 5.66
N SER A 498 -9.70 24.24 4.40
CA SER A 498 -10.19 23.24 3.43
C SER A 498 -9.76 21.82 3.78
N GLN A 499 -8.49 21.62 4.18
CA GLN A 499 -7.99 20.30 4.62
C GLN A 499 -8.71 19.85 5.90
N GLY A 500 -8.90 20.75 6.87
CA GLY A 500 -9.59 20.47 8.11
C GLY A 500 -11.01 19.94 7.90
N ARG A 501 -11.78 20.49 6.93
CA ARG A 501 -13.11 19.97 6.59
C ARG A 501 -13.06 18.54 6.04
N VAL A 502 -12.09 18.23 5.18
CA VAL A 502 -11.93 16.89 4.60
C VAL A 502 -11.49 15.90 5.67
N VAL A 503 -10.54 16.27 6.52
CA VAL A 503 -10.07 15.44 7.65
C VAL A 503 -11.21 15.19 8.62
N LYS A 504 -11.98 16.21 9.00
CA LYS A 504 -13.17 16.07 9.85
C LYS A 504 -14.15 15.05 9.28
N LYS A 505 -14.46 15.16 7.99
CA LYS A 505 -15.36 14.21 7.30
C LYS A 505 -14.82 12.78 7.38
N ILE A 506 -13.52 12.58 7.14
CA ILE A 506 -12.88 11.25 7.24
C ILE A 506 -13.00 10.68 8.66
N PHE A 507 -12.74 11.50 9.68
CA PHE A 507 -12.87 11.09 11.08
C PHE A 507 -14.31 10.71 11.43
N ASP A 508 -15.28 11.55 11.03
CA ASP A 508 -16.71 11.32 11.27
C ASP A 508 -17.18 10.03 10.57
N ASP A 509 -16.78 9.80 9.31
CA ASP A 509 -17.11 8.61 8.52
C ASP A 509 -16.50 7.33 9.13
N VAL A 510 -15.21 7.36 9.49
CA VAL A 510 -14.53 6.21 10.12
C VAL A 510 -15.12 5.90 11.49
N LYS A 511 -15.45 6.92 12.30
CA LYS A 511 -16.16 6.76 13.58
C LYS A 511 -17.51 6.08 13.37
N HIS A 512 -18.28 6.53 12.38
CA HIS A 512 -19.59 5.98 12.08
C HIS A 512 -19.50 4.51 11.62
N LEU A 513 -18.56 4.19 10.73
CA LEU A 513 -18.31 2.84 10.23
C LEU A 513 -17.90 1.90 11.35
N THR A 514 -16.92 2.30 12.15
CA THR A 514 -16.28 1.41 13.12
C THR A 514 -17.06 1.24 14.44
N ARG A 515 -18.20 1.92 14.63
CA ARG A 515 -18.95 1.95 15.90
C ARG A 515 -19.29 0.56 16.46
N GLU A 516 -19.75 -0.37 15.61
CA GLU A 516 -20.22 -1.70 16.03
C GLU A 516 -19.05 -2.64 16.32
N ILE A 517 -17.98 -2.55 15.53
CA ILE A 517 -16.80 -3.40 15.72
C ILE A 517 -15.96 -2.96 16.92
N ARG A 518 -16.02 -1.67 17.28
CA ARG A 518 -15.32 -1.09 18.42
C ARG A 518 -15.80 -1.64 19.76
N LEU A 519 -17.10 -1.93 19.89
CA LEU A 519 -17.67 -2.56 21.09
C LEU A 519 -17.05 -3.93 21.39
N ASN A 520 -16.58 -4.62 20.35
CA ASN A 520 -15.98 -5.95 20.44
C ASN A 520 -14.45 -5.93 20.29
N ALA A 521 -13.82 -4.75 20.28
CA ALA A 521 -12.39 -4.59 20.10
C ALA A 521 -11.61 -4.78 21.43
N PRO A 522 -10.37 -5.28 21.40
CA PRO A 522 -9.47 -5.27 22.56
C PRO A 522 -9.23 -3.85 23.08
N VAL A 523 -9.03 -3.69 24.39
CA VAL A 523 -8.86 -2.38 25.07
C VAL A 523 -7.79 -1.52 24.38
N GLU A 524 -6.69 -2.12 23.95
CA GLU A 524 -5.57 -1.45 23.26
C GLU A 524 -5.95 -0.88 21.88
N ALA A 525 -6.94 -1.47 21.20
CA ALA A 525 -7.38 -1.04 19.87
C ALA A 525 -8.65 -0.16 19.92
N GLN A 526 -9.37 -0.13 21.05
CA GLN A 526 -10.64 0.58 21.17
C GLN A 526 -10.53 2.08 20.93
N ASN A 527 -9.41 2.73 21.27
CA ASN A 527 -9.23 4.17 21.03
C ASN A 527 -8.60 4.50 19.68
N LYS A 528 -8.13 3.50 18.93
CA LYS A 528 -7.44 3.70 17.65
C LYS A 528 -8.43 4.10 16.56
N LEU A 529 -8.05 5.06 15.72
CA LEU A 529 -8.91 5.54 14.63
C LEU A 529 -9.16 4.42 13.61
N PHE A 530 -8.08 3.76 13.17
CA PHE A 530 -8.12 2.74 12.12
C PHE A 530 -8.12 1.33 12.69
N ILE A 531 -9.32 0.81 12.94
CA ILE A 531 -9.56 -0.59 13.32
C ILE A 531 -10.28 -1.34 12.22
N TYR A 532 -10.02 -2.65 12.11
CA TYR A 532 -10.67 -3.52 11.13
C TYR A 532 -10.90 -4.91 11.69
N ARG A 533 -11.86 -5.63 11.11
CA ARG A 533 -12.08 -7.05 11.38
C ARG A 533 -11.28 -7.88 10.39
N SER A 534 -10.36 -8.69 10.90
CA SER A 534 -9.47 -9.48 10.05
C SER A 534 -10.24 -10.59 9.32
N SER A 535 -10.06 -10.66 8.01
CA SER A 535 -10.57 -11.74 7.14
C SER A 535 -9.52 -12.81 6.85
N SER A 536 -8.35 -12.74 7.50
CA SER A 536 -7.28 -13.72 7.32
C SER A 536 -7.66 -15.06 7.96
N PRO A 537 -7.41 -16.21 7.33
CA PRO A 537 -7.74 -17.53 7.90
C PRO A 537 -7.15 -17.78 9.29
N ARG A 538 -6.02 -17.14 9.63
CA ARG A 538 -5.34 -17.31 10.93
C ARG A 538 -5.90 -16.45 12.06
N LYS A 539 -6.54 -15.32 11.73
CA LYS A 539 -7.11 -14.35 12.67
C LYS A 539 -8.50 -13.95 12.19
N TYR A 540 -9.31 -14.90 11.73
CA TYR A 540 -10.60 -14.57 11.14
C TYR A 540 -11.54 -14.05 12.23
N GLY A 541 -12.23 -12.95 11.95
CA GLY A 541 -13.23 -12.38 12.86
C GLY A 541 -12.68 -11.57 14.04
N VAL A 542 -11.36 -11.54 14.26
CA VAL A 542 -10.71 -10.74 15.31
C VAL A 542 -10.58 -9.28 14.88
N VAL A 543 -10.92 -8.34 15.77
CA VAL A 543 -10.71 -6.91 15.54
C VAL A 543 -9.27 -6.55 15.90
N ASP A 544 -8.53 -5.97 14.97
CA ASP A 544 -7.12 -5.56 15.14
C ASP A 544 -6.94 -4.11 14.63
N SER A 545 -5.85 -3.47 15.05
CA SER A 545 -5.44 -2.14 14.57
C SER A 545 -4.48 -2.27 13.39
N PHE A 546 -4.52 -1.32 12.47
CA PHE A 546 -3.51 -1.23 11.40
C PHE A 546 -2.10 -0.95 11.94
N GLU A 547 -1.99 -0.29 13.10
CA GLU A 547 -0.71 -0.05 13.79
C GLU A 547 -0.03 -1.38 14.20
N ASN A 548 -0.78 -2.27 14.86
CA ASN A 548 -0.29 -3.58 15.33
C ASN A 548 0.05 -4.55 14.20
N SER A 549 -0.56 -4.35 13.03
CA SER A 549 -0.41 -5.24 11.87
C SER A 549 0.79 -4.89 10.98
N GLY A 550 1.46 -3.76 11.25
CA GLY A 550 2.57 -3.22 10.49
C GLY A 550 2.22 -2.78 9.06
N GLY A 551 3.10 -1.99 8.43
CA GLY A 551 2.88 -1.46 7.07
C GLY A 551 2.65 -2.51 5.97
N ASN A 552 2.99 -3.78 6.22
CA ASN A 552 2.78 -4.88 5.27
C ASN A 552 1.30 -5.18 4.99
N GLN A 553 0.40 -5.00 5.96
CA GLN A 553 -1.03 -5.26 5.74
C GLN A 553 -1.66 -4.14 4.90
N LEU A 554 -1.30 -2.89 5.18
CA LEU A 554 -1.77 -1.74 4.40
C LEU A 554 -1.27 -1.81 2.95
N ASN A 555 0.02 -2.09 2.73
CA ASN A 555 0.59 -2.25 1.40
C ASN A 555 -0.13 -3.32 0.58
N LYS A 556 -0.34 -4.51 1.15
CA LYS A 556 -1.07 -5.59 0.46
C LYS A 556 -2.51 -5.21 0.11
N THR A 557 -3.15 -4.44 0.98
CA THR A 557 -4.54 -4.02 0.78
C THR A 557 -4.62 -2.96 -0.32
N LEU A 558 -3.68 -2.02 -0.35
CA LEU A 558 -3.58 -1.00 -1.40
C LEU A 558 -3.15 -1.58 -2.75
N ASP A 559 -2.26 -2.57 -2.77
CA ASP A 559 -1.90 -3.30 -3.99
C ASP A 559 -3.13 -4.02 -4.57
N LYS A 560 -3.92 -4.65 -3.70
CA LYS A 560 -5.17 -5.29 -4.13
C LYS A 560 -6.22 -4.30 -4.61
N PHE A 561 -6.37 -3.18 -3.91
CA PHE A 561 -7.22 -2.07 -4.33
C PHE A 561 -6.83 -1.56 -5.73
N SER A 562 -5.52 -1.43 -5.98
CA SER A 562 -5.01 -1.02 -7.30
C SER A 562 -5.39 -2.01 -8.41
N GLN A 563 -5.28 -3.31 -8.14
CA GLN A 563 -5.67 -4.37 -9.07
C GLN A 563 -7.18 -4.40 -9.32
N ASP A 564 -7.98 -4.33 -8.25
CA ASP A 564 -9.45 -4.40 -8.31
C ASP A 564 -10.03 -3.23 -9.15
N HIS A 565 -9.38 -2.05 -9.13
CA HIS A 565 -9.79 -0.88 -9.90
C HIS A 565 -9.00 -0.66 -11.21
N GLY A 566 -8.10 -1.58 -11.58
CA GLY A 566 -7.34 -1.50 -12.83
C GLY A 566 -6.47 -0.24 -12.94
N LEU A 567 -5.89 0.23 -11.83
CA LEU A 567 -5.01 1.40 -11.86
C LEU A 567 -3.69 1.05 -12.54
N LEU A 568 -3.37 1.82 -13.59
CA LEU A 568 -2.16 1.65 -14.39
C LEU A 568 -1.18 2.80 -14.17
N ASP A 569 0.11 2.48 -14.17
CA ASP A 569 1.20 3.46 -14.23
C ASP A 569 1.32 4.08 -15.63
N GLU A 570 2.36 4.89 -15.86
CA GLU A 570 2.58 5.54 -17.16
C GLU A 570 3.07 4.56 -18.24
N ASP A 571 3.65 3.43 -17.83
CA ASP A 571 4.16 2.38 -18.73
C ASP A 571 3.09 1.32 -19.04
N GLY A 572 1.87 1.49 -18.53
CA GLY A 572 0.75 0.57 -18.74
C GLY A 572 0.77 -0.66 -17.82
N ASN A 573 1.63 -0.69 -16.80
CA ASN A 573 1.69 -1.78 -15.82
C ASN A 573 0.76 -1.51 -14.62
N PRO A 574 0.34 -2.55 -13.88
CA PRO A 574 -0.43 -2.38 -12.64
C PRO A 574 0.31 -1.52 -11.62
N LEU A 575 -0.32 -0.42 -11.21
CA LEU A 575 0.28 0.56 -10.31
C LEU A 575 0.44 -0.02 -8.91
N LYS A 576 1.65 0.03 -8.34
CA LYS A 576 1.84 -0.30 -6.92
C LYS A 576 1.60 0.93 -6.05
N LEU A 577 0.52 0.89 -5.27
CA LEU A 577 0.16 1.96 -4.35
C LEU A 577 0.93 1.77 -3.04
N SER A 578 1.75 2.77 -2.68
CA SER A 578 2.46 2.75 -1.40
C SER A 578 2.07 3.94 -0.53
N PRO A 579 1.75 3.73 0.76
CA PRO A 579 1.52 4.80 1.74
C PRO A 579 2.67 5.81 1.78
N SER A 580 3.91 5.31 1.63
CA SER A 580 5.12 6.13 1.65
C SER A 580 5.21 7.13 0.48
N ARG A 581 4.59 6.83 -0.67
CA ARG A 581 4.61 7.65 -1.88
C ARG A 581 3.56 8.77 -1.88
N PHE A 582 2.56 8.72 -0.99
CA PHE A 582 1.57 9.81 -0.89
C PHE A 582 2.18 11.11 -0.38
N ARG A 583 3.09 11.04 0.60
CA ARG A 583 3.80 12.22 1.13
C ARG A 583 4.61 12.98 0.08
N PRO A 584 5.52 12.37 -0.70
CA PRO A 584 6.22 13.08 -1.77
C PRO A 584 5.25 13.56 -2.87
N SER A 585 4.19 12.80 -3.17
CA SER A 585 3.17 13.23 -4.13
C SER A 585 2.42 14.49 -3.69
N PHE A 586 2.12 14.61 -2.39
CA PHE A 586 1.51 15.80 -1.79
C PHE A 586 2.47 17.00 -1.85
N VAL A 587 3.75 16.79 -1.52
CA VAL A 587 4.77 17.86 -1.58
C VAL A 587 4.97 18.36 -3.00
N SER A 588 4.98 17.46 -3.99
CA SER A 588 5.03 17.83 -5.41
C SER A 588 3.85 18.72 -5.81
N GLU A 589 2.65 18.45 -5.29
CA GLU A 589 1.46 19.26 -5.54
C GLU A 589 1.56 20.67 -4.96
N LEU A 590 2.12 20.80 -3.75
CA LEU A 590 2.33 22.11 -3.12
C LEU A 590 3.32 22.96 -3.92
N ILE A 591 4.38 22.34 -4.44
CA ILE A 591 5.38 23.02 -5.27
C ILE A 591 4.77 23.48 -6.60
N GLU A 592 3.98 22.62 -7.24
CA GLU A 592 3.24 22.97 -8.47
C GLU A 592 2.28 24.15 -8.26
N ARG A 593 1.76 24.32 -7.04
CA ARG A 593 0.90 25.45 -6.64
C ARG A 593 1.67 26.70 -6.19
N GLY A 594 3.01 26.66 -6.19
CA GLY A 594 3.86 27.80 -5.84
C GLY A 594 4.01 28.06 -4.33
N VAL A 595 3.76 27.05 -3.48
CA VAL A 595 3.91 27.16 -2.02
C VAL A 595 5.39 27.28 -1.65
N SER A 596 5.70 28.19 -0.71
CA SER A 596 7.09 28.45 -0.32
C SER A 596 7.73 27.26 0.42
N PRO A 597 9.06 27.03 0.30
CA PRO A 597 9.75 25.97 1.03
C PRO A 597 9.62 26.05 2.56
N ARG A 598 9.42 27.27 3.11
CA ARG A 598 9.17 27.47 4.55
C ARG A 598 7.78 26.98 4.96
N GLU A 599 6.76 27.22 4.16
CA GLU A 599 5.43 26.65 4.41
C GLU A 599 5.44 25.12 4.31
N ILE A 600 6.17 24.57 3.34
CA ILE A 600 6.37 23.11 3.22
C ILE A 600 7.07 22.56 4.47
N GLN A 601 8.08 23.26 5.01
CA GLN A 601 8.76 22.85 6.24
C GLN A 601 7.78 22.74 7.42
N VAL A 602 6.91 23.74 7.61
CA VAL A 602 5.91 23.77 8.68
C VAL A 602 4.88 22.65 8.50
N LEU A 603 4.35 22.48 7.29
CA LEU A 603 3.38 21.43 6.97
C LEU A 603 3.94 20.02 7.17
N LEU A 604 5.22 19.81 6.84
CA LEU A 604 5.89 18.52 6.97
C LEU A 604 6.45 18.25 8.37
N GLY A 605 6.46 19.23 9.27
CA GLY A 605 7.06 19.11 10.61
C GLY A 605 8.58 18.92 10.58
N HIS A 606 9.26 19.51 9.60
CA HIS A 606 10.72 19.41 9.48
C HIS A 606 11.42 20.40 10.43
N LYS A 607 12.39 19.91 11.21
CA LYS A 607 13.11 20.70 12.22
C LYS A 607 13.88 21.89 11.63
N SER A 608 14.39 21.74 10.41
CA SER A 608 15.18 22.77 9.74
C SER A 608 14.83 22.87 8.26
N LEU A 609 15.02 24.07 7.70
CA LEU A 609 14.89 24.29 6.26
C LEU A 609 15.85 23.40 5.46
N SER A 610 17.06 23.13 5.99
CA SER A 610 18.01 22.21 5.37
C SER A 610 17.47 20.78 5.21
N THR A 611 16.65 20.31 6.15
CA THR A 611 16.00 19.00 6.07
C THR A 611 14.93 18.99 4.96
N THR A 612 14.20 20.10 4.82
CA THR A 612 13.24 20.28 3.72
C THR A 612 13.95 20.33 2.38
N MET A 613 15.04 21.09 2.24
CA MET A 613 15.80 21.17 0.99
C MET A 613 16.40 19.82 0.61
N ALA A 614 17.04 19.10 1.54
CA ALA A 614 17.56 17.77 1.28
C ALA A 614 16.47 16.74 0.93
N TYR A 615 15.26 16.90 1.48
CA TYR A 615 14.11 16.07 1.12
C TYR A 615 13.59 16.38 -0.29
N LEU A 616 13.55 17.67 -0.67
CA LEU A 616 13.20 18.10 -2.02
C LEU A 616 14.24 17.63 -3.05
N ASP A 617 15.53 17.72 -2.73
CA ASP A 617 16.60 17.26 -3.62
C ASP A 617 16.55 15.74 -3.88
N GLN A 618 16.03 14.96 -2.92
CA GLN A 618 15.83 13.52 -3.08
C GLN A 618 14.61 13.16 -3.93
N MET A 619 13.67 14.09 -4.14
CA MET A 619 12.54 13.86 -5.02
C MET A 619 13.02 14.04 -6.45
N ASP A 620 12.87 13.01 -7.27
CA ASP A 620 13.24 13.03 -8.69
C ASP A 620 12.28 13.93 -9.48
N PHE A 621 12.40 15.23 -9.25
CA PHE A 621 11.62 16.22 -9.93
C PHE A 621 12.07 16.28 -11.39
N ASN A 622 11.17 15.85 -12.27
CA ASN A 622 11.09 16.30 -13.66
C ASN A 622 11.43 17.81 -13.73
N PRO A 623 12.03 18.34 -14.81
CA PRO A 623 12.86 19.55 -14.84
C PRO A 623 12.19 20.85 -14.38
N MET A 624 10.90 20.84 -14.07
CA MET A 624 10.14 21.97 -13.51
C MET A 624 10.56 22.33 -12.08
N ALA A 625 10.78 21.39 -11.16
CA ALA A 625 11.27 21.77 -9.82
C ALA A 625 12.76 22.14 -9.86
N ARG A 626 13.58 21.54 -10.75
CA ARG A 626 14.93 22.04 -11.02
C ARG A 626 14.90 23.46 -11.60
N ARG A 627 13.92 23.82 -12.45
CA ARG A 627 13.71 25.21 -12.91
C ARG A 627 13.27 26.14 -11.80
N MET A 628 12.40 25.71 -10.88
CA MET A 628 11.95 26.53 -9.74
C MET A 628 13.04 26.70 -8.70
N LEU A 629 13.76 25.62 -8.37
CA LEU A 629 14.94 25.63 -7.49
C LEU A 629 16.04 26.50 -8.09
N ASN A 630 16.35 26.32 -9.37
CA ASN A 630 17.31 27.18 -10.07
C ASN A 630 16.81 28.60 -10.18
N LYS A 631 15.51 28.86 -10.34
CA LYS A 631 14.94 30.22 -10.36
C LYS A 631 15.09 30.90 -9.01
N VAL A 632 14.78 30.23 -7.90
CA VAL A 632 14.95 30.77 -6.55
C VAL A 632 16.43 30.94 -6.22
N LEU A 633 17.29 30.00 -6.59
CA LEU A 633 18.75 30.11 -6.45
C LEU A 633 19.31 31.24 -7.34
N HIS A 634 18.76 31.43 -8.55
CA HIS A 634 19.11 32.53 -9.45
C HIS A 634 18.62 33.86 -8.93
N GLU A 635 17.43 33.95 -8.35
CA GLU A 635 16.89 35.16 -7.73
C GLU A 635 17.75 35.53 -6.52
N MET A 636 18.08 34.56 -5.65
CA MET A 636 19.01 34.78 -4.54
C MET A 636 20.42 35.16 -5.02
N GLN A 637 20.94 34.57 -6.11
CA GLN A 637 22.26 34.93 -6.67
C GLN A 637 22.25 36.25 -7.44
N GLN A 638 21.18 36.60 -8.17
CA GLN A 638 21.04 37.88 -8.87
C GLN A 638 20.88 39.02 -7.87
N ASP A 639 20.11 38.82 -6.80
CA ASP A 639 20.00 39.79 -5.71
C ASP A 639 21.35 40.02 -5.01
N THR A 640 22.26 39.03 -5.06
CA THR A 640 23.63 39.15 -4.52
C THR A 640 24.65 39.68 -5.56
N LEU A 641 24.34 39.65 -6.87
CA LEU A 641 25.28 39.98 -7.97
C LEU A 641 24.95 41.29 -8.71
N GLU A 642 23.74 41.84 -8.57
CA GLU A 642 23.32 43.09 -9.23
C GLU A 642 23.77 44.38 -8.50
N GLU A 643 24.64 44.28 -7.49
CA GLU A 643 25.41 45.40 -6.92
C GLU A 643 26.65 45.75 -7.78
N ALA A 644 26.47 46.02 -9.07
CA ALA A 644 27.48 46.68 -9.88
C ALA A 644 26.89 47.94 -10.54
N PRO A 645 27.50 49.12 -10.32
CA PRO A 645 26.86 50.41 -10.61
C PRO A 645 26.77 50.64 -12.12
N LYS A 646 25.61 50.36 -12.71
CA LYS A 646 25.29 50.81 -14.07
C LYS A 646 24.84 52.26 -14.03
N LEU A 647 25.78 53.16 -14.37
CA LEU A 647 25.47 54.52 -14.82
C LEU A 647 24.48 54.45 -16.00
N ILE A 648 23.26 54.94 -15.79
CA ILE A 648 22.26 55.09 -16.86
C ILE A 648 22.32 56.54 -17.39
N PRO A 649 22.45 56.73 -18.72
CA PRO A 649 22.47 58.06 -19.35
C PRO A 649 21.12 58.76 -19.25
N THR A 650 21.20 60.08 -19.11
CA THR A 650 20.10 61.03 -19.01
C THR A 650 19.29 61.08 -20.31
N THR A 651 18.02 60.70 -20.25
CA THR A 651 17.01 61.15 -21.22
C THR A 651 15.82 61.73 -20.47
N THR A 652 15.66 63.02 -20.72
CA THR A 652 14.57 63.94 -20.42
C THR A 652 13.19 63.28 -20.38
N ILE A 653 12.58 63.29 -19.20
CA ILE A 653 11.12 63.26 -19.02
C ILE A 653 10.75 64.51 -18.23
N GLU A 654 9.74 65.20 -18.74
CA GLU A 654 9.21 66.46 -18.24
C GLU A 654 8.73 66.38 -16.78
N SER A 655 8.77 67.56 -16.16
CA SER A 655 8.59 67.85 -14.75
C SER A 655 7.30 67.33 -14.12
N ALA A 656 7.44 66.36 -13.21
CA ALA A 656 6.52 66.10 -12.11
C ALA A 656 6.95 66.95 -10.88
N PRO A 657 6.02 67.39 -10.02
CA PRO A 657 6.24 68.44 -9.02
C PRO A 657 7.37 68.06 -8.06
N GLU A 658 8.17 69.05 -7.64
CA GLU A 658 9.29 68.89 -6.70
C GLU A 658 8.91 67.93 -5.56
N ALA A 659 9.53 66.76 -5.57
CA ALA A 659 9.38 65.75 -4.55
C ALA A 659 9.89 66.34 -3.23
N MET A 660 8.96 66.82 -2.40
CA MET A 660 9.28 67.29 -1.06
C MET A 660 9.53 66.05 -0.19
N PRO A 661 10.75 65.79 0.29
CA PRO A 661 11.05 64.59 1.07
C PRO A 661 10.27 64.63 2.39
N LEU A 662 9.35 63.68 2.57
CA LEU A 662 8.59 63.56 3.80
C LEU A 662 9.42 62.75 4.80
N ARG A 663 9.74 63.34 5.94
CA ARG A 663 10.37 62.63 7.06
C ARG A 663 9.30 61.88 7.84
N SER A 664 9.28 60.55 7.74
CA SER A 664 8.73 59.73 8.82
C SER A 664 9.89 59.51 9.81
N GLY A 665 9.64 59.51 11.12
CA GLY A 665 10.74 59.42 12.12
C GLY A 665 11.74 58.27 11.84
N LEU A 666 11.27 57.20 11.21
CA LEU A 666 12.07 56.01 10.89
C LEU A 666 12.90 56.11 9.60
N ALA A 667 12.46 56.88 8.60
CA ALA A 667 13.17 57.05 7.33
C ALA A 667 12.69 58.28 6.55
N THR A 668 13.55 58.85 5.73
CA THR A 668 13.14 59.92 4.79
C THR A 668 12.64 59.30 3.49
N CYS A 669 11.41 59.60 3.07
CA CYS A 669 10.85 59.07 1.83
C CYS A 669 11.20 59.98 0.63
N MET A 670 11.74 59.39 -0.44
CA MET A 670 12.04 60.10 -1.70
C MET A 670 10.79 60.50 -2.49
N ASN A 671 9.77 59.64 -2.54
CA ASN A 671 8.52 59.94 -3.23
C ASN A 671 7.35 59.15 -2.64
N VAL A 672 6.43 59.86 -2.00
CA VAL A 672 5.22 59.28 -1.37
C VAL A 672 4.12 58.95 -2.38
N PHE A 673 4.16 59.53 -3.58
CA PHE A 673 3.15 59.33 -4.63
C PHE A 673 3.56 58.24 -5.63
N ASP A 674 4.81 57.76 -5.58
CA ASP A 674 5.31 56.71 -6.46
C ASP A 674 5.92 55.53 -5.69
N PRO A 675 5.12 54.77 -4.91
CA PRO A 675 5.66 53.66 -4.13
C PRO A 675 6.05 52.46 -5.03
N PRO A 676 6.87 51.52 -4.54
CA PRO A 676 7.36 50.39 -5.33
C PRO A 676 6.24 49.45 -5.81
N ALA A 677 6.52 48.63 -6.84
CA ALA A 677 5.54 47.76 -7.49
C ALA A 677 4.77 46.85 -6.52
N PHE A 678 5.42 46.36 -5.46
CA PHE A 678 4.77 45.51 -4.45
C PHE A 678 3.71 46.26 -3.62
N ILE A 679 3.84 47.58 -3.43
CA ILE A 679 2.83 48.42 -2.76
C ILE A 679 1.69 48.71 -3.74
N LYS A 680 2.00 48.99 -5.01
CA LYS A 680 1.01 49.21 -6.07
C LYS A 680 0.11 48.00 -6.32
N ALA A 681 0.61 46.79 -6.02
CA ALA A 681 -0.11 45.54 -6.14
C ALA A 681 -1.09 45.25 -4.97
N LEU A 682 -1.07 46.05 -3.89
CA LEU A 682 -1.99 45.87 -2.76
C LEU A 682 -3.40 46.36 -3.12
N ALA A 683 -4.42 45.62 -2.68
CA ALA A 683 -5.82 45.97 -2.93
C ALA A 683 -6.26 47.32 -2.33
N SER A 684 -5.51 47.84 -1.34
CA SER A 684 -5.73 49.12 -0.67
C SER A 684 -5.01 50.30 -1.32
N TYR A 685 -4.25 50.09 -2.42
CA TYR A 685 -3.51 51.16 -3.08
C TYR A 685 -4.42 52.06 -3.92
N ASP A 686 -4.35 53.37 -3.66
CA ASP A 686 -5.05 54.41 -4.39
C ASP A 686 -4.02 55.37 -5.01
N PRO A 687 -3.89 55.44 -6.35
CA PRO A 687 -2.90 56.27 -7.01
C PRO A 687 -3.13 57.78 -6.81
N SER A 688 -4.29 58.19 -6.28
CA SER A 688 -4.59 59.58 -5.97
C SER A 688 -4.17 60.04 -4.57
N LYS A 689 -3.67 59.12 -3.72
CA LYS A 689 -3.32 59.40 -2.32
C LYS A 689 -1.85 59.11 -2.03
N PRO A 690 -1.22 59.87 -1.11
CA PRO A 690 0.14 59.56 -0.67
C PRO A 690 0.16 58.23 0.09
N CYS A 691 1.28 57.49 -0.01
CA CYS A 691 1.48 56.24 0.72
C CYS A 691 1.39 56.47 2.24
N THR A 692 0.56 55.69 2.93
CA THR A 692 0.37 55.73 4.39
C THR A 692 0.90 54.49 5.12
N LEU A 693 1.56 53.58 4.40
CA LEU A 693 2.04 52.30 4.94
C LEU A 693 3.44 52.44 5.57
N PHE A 694 3.51 53.17 6.68
CA PHE A 694 4.77 53.52 7.36
C PHE A 694 5.53 52.31 7.92
N ASN A 695 4.82 51.23 8.26
CA ASN A 695 5.39 49.96 8.73
C ASN A 695 6.19 49.21 7.67
N LYS A 696 6.06 49.59 6.40
CA LYS A 696 6.84 49.03 5.27
C LYS A 696 7.91 49.99 4.76
N CYS A 697 8.18 51.09 5.47
CA CYS A 697 9.18 52.06 5.05
C CYS A 697 10.60 51.46 5.04
N LEU A 698 10.98 50.63 6.01
CA LEU A 698 12.33 50.06 6.09
C LEU A 698 12.68 49.11 4.94
N SER A 699 11.66 48.46 4.36
CA SER A 699 11.80 47.56 3.22
C SER A 699 11.44 48.22 1.87
N CYS A 700 11.21 49.53 1.87
CA CYS A 700 10.84 50.29 0.68
C CYS A 700 12.07 50.86 -0.02
N SER A 701 12.17 50.69 -1.34
CA SER A 701 13.25 51.25 -2.16
C SER A 701 13.29 52.78 -2.22
N ASN A 702 12.19 53.44 -1.81
CA ASN A 702 12.12 54.91 -1.73
C ASN A 702 12.56 55.44 -0.35
N SER A 703 13.02 54.58 0.56
CA SER A 703 13.47 54.99 1.89
C SER A 703 14.95 55.37 1.87
N ILE A 704 15.26 56.49 2.54
CA ILE A 704 16.63 56.92 2.82
C ILE A 704 16.80 56.92 4.33
N ILE A 705 17.74 56.11 4.79
CA ILE A 705 18.16 56.04 6.20
C ILE A 705 19.50 56.76 6.31
N THR A 706 19.64 57.57 7.35
CA THR A 706 20.84 58.36 7.62
C THR A 706 21.21 58.25 9.09
N VAL A 707 22.40 58.71 9.46
CA VAL A 707 22.91 58.66 10.84
C VAL A 707 21.94 59.29 11.86
N SER A 708 21.16 60.30 11.46
CA SER A 708 20.17 60.92 12.35
C SER A 708 19.00 60.02 12.72
N HIS A 709 18.71 58.98 11.93
CA HIS A 709 17.59 58.05 12.17
C HIS A 709 18.00 56.85 13.05
N LEU A 710 19.30 56.55 13.15
CA LEU A 710 19.80 55.37 13.88
C LEU A 710 19.31 55.28 15.33
N PRO A 711 19.28 56.36 16.14
CA PRO A 711 18.80 56.26 17.52
C PRO A 711 17.33 55.79 17.62
N GLU A 712 16.48 56.20 16.67
CA GLU A 712 15.07 55.77 16.63
C GLU A 712 14.93 54.32 16.17
N LEU A 713 15.79 53.85 15.27
CA LEU A 713 15.83 52.46 14.82
C LEU A 713 16.29 51.50 15.91
N PHE A 714 17.31 51.87 16.70
CA PHE A 714 17.73 51.11 17.89
C PHE A 714 16.61 51.04 18.95
N ALA A 715 15.91 52.15 19.18
CA ALA A 715 14.77 52.18 20.11
C ALA A 715 13.62 51.30 19.61
N MET A 716 13.32 51.29 18.30
CA MET A 716 12.31 50.42 17.71
C MET A 716 12.68 48.93 17.77
N ARG A 717 13.95 48.57 17.55
CA ARG A 717 14.44 47.19 17.72
C ARG A 717 14.23 46.70 19.14
N ARG A 718 14.60 47.52 20.12
CA ARG A 718 14.38 47.24 21.55
C ARG A 718 12.89 47.06 21.85
N ASP A 719 12.04 47.95 21.36
CA ASP A 719 10.62 47.93 21.67
C ASP A 719 9.92 46.71 21.01
N TYR A 720 10.31 46.30 19.80
CA TYR A 720 9.85 45.05 19.18
C TYR A 720 10.33 43.80 19.93
N GLN A 721 11.60 43.74 20.34
CA GLN A 721 12.12 42.63 21.15
C GLN A 721 11.36 42.53 22.48
N ARG A 722 11.12 43.66 23.14
CA ARG A 722 10.33 43.70 24.37
C ARG A 722 8.87 43.32 24.16
N MET A 723 8.26 43.71 23.04
CA MET A 723 6.90 43.29 22.68
C MET A 723 6.81 41.77 22.46
N ILE A 724 7.83 41.15 21.86
CA ILE A 724 7.89 39.69 21.72
C ILE A 724 8.05 39.00 23.08
N GLU A 725 8.85 39.57 23.99
CA GLU A 725 9.09 39.00 25.32
C GLU A 725 7.88 39.11 26.25
N VAL A 726 7.14 40.22 26.20
CA VAL A 726 6.09 40.55 27.18
C VAL A 726 4.68 40.17 26.67
N ASN A 727 4.45 40.19 25.36
CA ASN A 727 3.11 40.01 24.77
C ASN A 727 3.11 38.85 23.75
N ARG A 728 1.96 38.17 23.59
CA ARG A 728 1.74 37.15 22.52
C ARG A 728 1.53 37.79 21.13
N VAL A 729 2.30 38.83 20.80
CA VAL A 729 2.12 39.58 19.54
C VAL A 729 2.47 38.74 18.31
N LEU A 730 3.35 37.75 18.47
CA LEU A 730 3.68 36.78 17.42
C LEU A 730 2.48 35.92 16.99
N ASP A 731 1.48 35.75 17.87
CA ASP A 731 0.25 35.00 17.58
C ASP A 731 -0.81 35.87 16.88
N THR A 732 -0.55 37.17 16.75
CA THR A 732 -1.44 38.11 16.05
C THR A 732 -1.04 38.21 14.57
N PRO A 733 -1.94 38.64 13.68
CA PRO A 733 -1.60 38.92 12.28
C PRO A 733 -0.47 39.97 12.11
N TYR A 734 -0.14 40.74 13.15
CA TYR A 734 0.97 41.70 13.16
C TYR A 734 2.33 41.06 13.47
N GLY A 735 2.36 39.82 13.97
CA GLY A 735 3.59 39.11 14.31
C GLY A 735 4.54 38.95 13.12
N ALA A 736 4.01 38.66 11.93
CA ALA A 736 4.80 38.56 10.71
C ALA A 736 5.49 39.89 10.36
N VAL A 737 4.77 41.01 10.47
CA VAL A 737 5.31 42.36 10.17
C VAL A 737 6.39 42.77 11.17
N ILE A 738 6.24 42.40 12.44
CA ILE A 738 7.25 42.68 13.47
C ILE A 738 8.53 41.87 13.22
N LEU A 739 8.40 40.59 12.86
CA LEU A 739 9.55 39.74 12.54
C LEU A 739 10.29 40.23 11.29
N ASP A 740 9.56 40.60 10.23
CA ASP A 740 10.16 41.15 9.01
C ASP A 740 10.93 42.45 9.30
N ASN A 741 10.33 43.36 10.09
CA ASN A 741 10.99 44.60 10.47
C ASN A 741 12.19 44.38 11.40
N LEU A 742 12.13 43.39 12.31
CA LEU A 742 13.25 43.02 13.16
C LEU A 742 14.43 42.46 12.36
N ASP A 743 14.17 41.66 11.33
CA ASP A 743 15.21 41.12 10.45
C ASP A 743 15.96 42.25 9.73
N VAL A 744 15.22 43.20 9.16
CA VAL A 744 15.78 44.40 8.52
C VAL A 744 16.57 45.25 9.53
N LEU A 745 16.03 45.46 10.74
CA LEU A 745 16.71 46.22 11.79
C LEU A 745 17.97 45.52 12.31
N ASN A 746 17.98 44.18 12.39
CA ASN A 746 19.15 43.44 12.82
C ASN A 746 20.29 43.59 11.81
N ASN A 747 20.00 43.45 10.51
CA ASN A 747 21.00 43.66 9.47
C ASN A 747 21.49 45.11 9.41
N LEU A 748 20.61 46.09 9.58
CA LEU A 748 20.98 47.50 9.48
C LEU A 748 21.74 48.04 10.71
N LEU A 749 21.59 47.40 11.87
CA LEU A 749 22.17 47.86 13.14
C LEU A 749 23.26 46.92 13.69
N ASP A 750 23.62 45.86 12.97
CA ASP A 750 24.70 44.93 13.34
C ASP A 750 26.05 45.46 12.82
N PRO A 751 27.07 45.60 13.69
CA PRO A 751 28.40 46.06 13.30
C PRO A 751 29.08 45.27 12.18
N GLU A 752 28.72 44.02 11.94
CA GLU A 752 29.31 43.18 10.87
C GLU A 752 28.60 43.30 9.52
N THR A 753 27.33 43.72 9.50
CA THR A 753 26.49 43.75 8.28
C THR A 753 25.97 45.15 7.92
N SER A 754 26.13 46.13 8.80
CA SER A 754 25.69 47.51 8.59
C SER A 754 26.68 48.33 7.76
N ASP A 755 26.15 49.21 6.90
CA ASP A 755 26.92 50.22 6.17
C ASP A 755 27.38 51.41 7.04
N PHE A 756 26.89 51.51 8.28
CA PHE A 756 27.27 52.56 9.23
C PHE A 756 28.50 52.16 10.03
N SER A 757 29.35 53.15 10.37
CA SER A 757 30.56 52.85 11.14
C SER A 757 30.21 52.37 12.55
N VAL A 758 31.07 51.51 13.11
CA VAL A 758 30.92 50.98 14.48
C VAL A 758 30.81 52.12 15.52
N GLU A 759 31.49 53.24 15.26
CA GLU A 759 31.45 54.44 16.10
C GLU A 759 30.08 55.14 16.06
N GLU A 760 29.47 55.24 14.87
CA GLU A 760 28.13 55.79 14.68
C GLU A 760 27.05 54.90 15.30
N LEU A 761 27.15 53.58 15.12
CA LEU A 761 26.22 52.60 15.71
C LEU A 761 26.28 52.63 17.24
N THR A 762 27.49 52.59 17.81
CA THR A 762 27.67 52.64 19.28
C THR A 762 27.15 53.95 19.87
N LYS A 763 27.35 55.07 19.17
CA LYS A 763 26.82 56.37 19.59
C LYS A 763 25.29 56.41 19.50
N ALA A 764 24.71 55.87 18.43
CA ALA A 764 23.27 55.83 18.23
C ALA A 764 22.56 54.91 19.22
N GLU A 765 23.14 53.76 19.55
CA GLU A 765 22.62 52.83 20.56
C GLU A 765 22.52 53.51 21.94
N ARG A 766 23.56 54.22 22.37
CA ARG A 766 23.53 55.02 23.62
C ARG A 766 22.46 56.12 23.59
N LEU A 767 22.27 56.78 22.45
CA LEU A 767 21.24 57.81 22.30
C LEU A 767 19.81 57.23 22.33
N SER A 768 19.64 55.97 21.93
CA SER A 768 18.34 55.26 21.90
C SER A 768 17.77 54.92 23.28
N GLU A 769 18.63 54.84 24.32
CA GLU A 769 18.23 54.42 25.67
C GLU A 769 17.11 55.29 26.26
N ASN A 770 17.07 56.58 25.90
CA ASN A 770 16.09 57.55 26.40
C ASN A 770 15.00 57.92 25.37
N LEU A 771 14.98 57.28 24.20
CA LEU A 771 13.98 57.50 23.15
C LEU A 771 12.80 56.55 23.33
N GLN A 772 11.58 57.07 23.27
CA GLN A 772 10.34 56.30 23.14
C GLN A 772 9.82 56.43 21.71
N VAL A 773 9.62 55.30 21.03
CA VAL A 773 9.08 55.28 19.67
C VAL A 773 7.63 54.81 19.73
N SER A 774 6.71 55.57 19.12
CA SER A 774 5.33 55.11 18.96
C SER A 774 5.26 54.12 17.80
N ILE A 775 5.09 52.82 18.10
CA ILE A 775 4.94 51.78 17.09
C ILE A 775 3.53 51.90 16.49
N LEU A 776 3.41 52.59 15.37
CA LEU A 776 2.16 52.71 14.61
C LEU A 776 2.01 51.51 13.66
N THR A 777 1.19 50.54 14.07
CA THR A 777 0.67 49.49 13.17
C THR A 777 -0.74 49.86 12.73
N GLU A 778 -0.91 50.15 11.43
CA GLU A 778 -2.19 50.41 10.74
C GLU A 778 -3.24 51.19 11.55
N GLY A 779 -3.01 52.49 11.76
CA GLY A 779 -4.05 53.39 12.27
C GLY A 779 -4.47 53.19 13.73
N VAL A 780 -3.81 52.29 14.47
CA VAL A 780 -4.00 52.13 15.91
C VAL A 780 -2.69 52.49 16.61
N THR A 781 -2.70 53.63 17.29
CA THR A 781 -1.75 53.89 18.39
C THR A 781 -2.07 52.88 19.50
N LEU A 782 -1.14 51.98 19.81
CA LEU A 782 -1.20 51.20 21.04
C LEU A 782 -0.67 52.02 22.22
#